data_AF-A0A482X2F8-F1
#
_entry.id   AF-A0A482X2F8-F1
#
_cell.length_a   1.000
_cell.length_b   1.000
_cell.length_c   1.000
_cell.angle_alpha   90.00
_cell.angle_beta   90.00
_cell.angle_gamma   90.00
#
_symmetry.space_group_name_H-M   'P 1'
#
loop_
_entity.id
_entity.type
_entity.pdbx_description
1 polymer ?
#
loop_
_entity_poly.entity_id
_entity_poly.type
_entity_poly.pdbx_seq_one_letter_code
_entity_poly.pdbx_strand_id
1 'polypeptide(L)'
;MDLFVTIVLGFLIAGSASQEEYLFLPEHESVFAWNVTLTTGAALPQSVSLSWNFSANLHVQQTASNTTIFKISDVMTSENHAVETGPLMQPFKATFEKGLLTGLTIEGTDKKWSVNMKRALVTLLQLDLTSMGQVAFLSSESGMYGTCVTHYIVLNGDKKMTVQKIVDMDSCSSLTSQEYHQWSSAPNFMCPNKYQKEVIGHSERTYILDPSAKSLIQSISSKGKISLQPYQSQAEAHYSLISQSLNLIKVDKVDKLYELDESAEETNLLWHPINLDPTYGKPPTNKSDVVLKEIQNMLGEVSDSLSWWKVKAQGLHNETLFRLVDLMWWLELDDWRTLYNTVTLGTSYRQETIQQIFWELVPEVGSAASTVFVKDLVRTSQVKGLNAVFLLGRLPFRLRNPTEELLYRCEDLLRLGDVGEEVKNSAILSFATMIYKTCAVSCKPDTVDRYTKLFLDRFKESTLHGDRMLYLQALCNMGLPQILDYLSPIIAGKTSNDRHLRFLATWAVIPSVFTDPGKVHEIFWPLLVNRTESLEIRVASLTLLILAKPTPAGLISLFWYMTNEPSQQLYQFYYTTIQSLTQTTYPCYTHLGAVASQLARFVHPRSHSWATGNYILDYEEPDRGYGGLLQMLLIGSEKTGLPNVMIMVAEQHALGLTTEHAVLTCDILTKYYVFCYQFAKKLSSLYFEFSVNYQRLTFPLALLKHQPTDFGVTALSQVRFSSFMSARGRVCQDEEGAARNAELDLRYSWNGITSLRVFSPLSNTWYGADRSRSIHIRVPFATHITLNFAKSHLKIVAVKHRDFMAGSQMGGVWHSVTKLISGSTTIDQPHNITDEWTMDSEDLGARLGASVFDCPGQTFGNALHLLKRAFLAKNKNYHMLPGGVALLGLFSLKDQLAFQPPGGACGVLLSFVPLLTQVEPVLLLENNKLSLSMTRRDGLLWEIQAGMKHLHDGNKEAAFKLYHAPSISVSAGGFWRVIQLEGAFIIPSRKSGVFHPPAPITGYTIVSWGDAQPSNSEKLSVLNVKVVPGNNISQQSLCTDFNPICLQALTDLAARQTANVQYLNLPVWFKTAAHAVFPEHFQTESTSATFTFNSPVPFPWNTKGLCAVSKNVILTFDNVTLASSMPEEYTLAVADCSAHKQFAILTKKVPESDTLVVRLLFGTKDVEIIPTLGGKLKFVLNGIPLSDNEFTQNFGNSSTTDLLISLKDNGMTEAELENGVVLQHYNSTIVVLVPGLFRSFTCGLCGDFNSDTNNDPIHMFTYIK
;
A
#
# COMPACT_ATOMS: atom_id res chain seq x y z
N MET A 1 31.23 55.49 66.91
CA MET A 1 30.63 54.38 66.13
C MET A 1 30.22 54.84 64.73
N ASP A 2 29.82 56.11 64.55
CA ASP A 2 29.44 56.63 63.21
C ASP A 2 30.60 56.87 62.22
N LEU A 3 31.85 57.04 62.68
CA LEU A 3 33.00 57.24 61.78
C LEU A 3 33.51 55.96 61.11
N PHE A 4 33.21 54.78 61.69
CA PHE A 4 33.62 53.48 61.15
C PHE A 4 32.62 52.97 60.09
N VAL A 5 31.36 53.39 60.18
CA VAL A 5 30.31 53.04 59.19
C VAL A 5 30.47 53.85 57.90
N THR A 6 30.95 55.09 57.95
CA THR A 6 31.14 55.91 56.73
C THR A 6 32.36 55.48 55.91
N ILE A 7 33.43 54.98 56.54
CA ILE A 7 34.64 54.53 55.83
C ILE A 7 34.43 53.16 55.17
N VAL A 8 33.62 52.27 55.78
CA VAL A 8 33.29 50.95 55.18
C VAL A 8 32.24 51.08 54.06
N LEU A 9 31.31 52.04 54.13
CA LEU A 9 30.39 52.33 53.02
C LEU A 9 31.07 53.08 51.86
N GLY A 10 32.10 53.88 52.14
CA GLY A 10 32.87 54.61 51.11
C GLY A 10 33.79 53.72 50.26
N PHE A 11 34.27 52.60 50.80
CA PHE A 11 35.11 51.65 50.05
C PHE A 11 34.32 50.60 49.24
N LEU A 12 33.00 50.48 49.43
CA LEU A 12 32.13 49.60 48.64
C LEU A 12 31.50 50.29 47.41
N ILE A 13 31.69 51.60 47.23
CA ILE A 13 31.10 52.38 46.12
C ILE A 13 32.14 52.87 45.10
N ALA A 14 33.41 52.50 45.27
CA ALA A 14 34.46 52.72 44.27
C ALA A 14 34.91 51.39 43.67
N GLY A 15 34.16 50.85 42.69
CA GLY A 15 34.61 49.62 42.02
C GLY A 15 33.62 48.84 41.15
N SER A 16 32.70 49.49 40.44
CA SER A 16 32.21 48.98 39.15
C SER A 16 31.36 50.07 38.49
N ALA A 17 32.02 51.07 37.90
CA ALA A 17 31.41 51.70 36.74
C ALA A 17 31.24 50.56 35.73
N SER A 18 30.01 50.07 35.53
CA SER A 18 29.69 49.15 34.45
C SER A 18 30.02 49.89 33.17
N GLN A 19 31.22 49.69 32.64
CA GLN A 19 31.57 50.13 31.30
C GLN A 19 30.54 49.48 30.38
N GLU A 20 29.73 50.29 29.72
CA GLU A 20 28.88 49.79 28.64
C GLU A 20 29.80 49.15 27.60
N GLU A 21 29.70 47.83 27.47
CA GLU A 21 30.43 47.04 26.48
C GLU A 21 29.69 47.17 25.15
N TYR A 22 30.22 48.04 24.29
CA TYR A 22 29.72 48.24 22.94
C TYR A 22 30.42 47.27 21.98
N LEU A 23 29.63 46.64 21.10
CA LEU A 23 30.14 45.73 20.06
C LEU A 23 31.00 46.47 19.01
N PHE A 24 30.69 47.74 18.75
CA PHE A 24 31.41 48.64 17.84
C PHE A 24 31.79 49.94 18.55
N LEU A 25 32.87 50.58 18.12
CA LEU A 25 33.37 51.83 18.74
C LEU A 25 32.36 52.99 18.51
N PRO A 26 31.82 53.61 19.58
CA PRO A 26 30.91 54.75 19.44
C PRO A 26 31.52 55.91 18.66
N GLU A 27 30.73 56.57 17.82
CA GLU A 27 31.13 57.72 16.97
C GLU A 27 32.22 57.41 15.93
N HIS A 28 32.47 56.13 15.65
CA HIS A 28 33.41 55.69 14.62
C HIS A 28 32.70 54.88 13.53
N GLU A 29 33.25 54.96 12.32
CA GLU A 29 32.92 54.11 11.19
C GLU A 29 33.97 53.02 11.06
N SER A 30 33.55 51.76 11.16
CA SER A 30 34.39 50.60 10.87
C SER A 30 34.04 50.05 9.50
N VAL A 31 35.04 49.87 8.63
CA VAL A 31 34.86 49.32 7.29
C VAL A 31 35.44 47.91 7.25
N PHE A 32 34.62 46.92 6.90
CA PHE A 32 35.01 45.52 6.78
C PHE A 32 34.98 45.05 5.32
N ALA A 33 36.03 44.33 4.89
CA ALA A 33 35.99 43.54 3.67
C ALA A 33 35.19 42.26 3.94
N TRP A 34 34.04 42.08 3.28
CA TRP A 34 33.20 40.90 3.40
C TRP A 34 33.35 40.00 2.17
N ASN A 35 33.96 38.84 2.35
CA ASN A 35 34.12 37.83 1.29
C ASN A 35 33.35 36.55 1.65
N VAL A 36 32.62 36.02 0.68
CA VAL A 36 31.82 34.81 0.83
C VAL A 36 32.07 33.87 -0.35
N THR A 37 32.31 32.61 -0.05
CA THR A 37 32.34 31.52 -1.02
C THR A 37 31.23 30.55 -0.69
N LEU A 38 30.29 30.38 -1.62
CA LEU A 38 29.22 29.40 -1.51
C LEU A 38 29.55 28.23 -2.43
N THR A 39 29.64 27.03 -1.87
CA THR A 39 29.86 25.78 -2.60
C THR A 39 28.68 24.85 -2.38
N THR A 40 28.10 24.29 -3.43
CA THR A 40 26.97 23.36 -3.33
C THR A 40 27.13 22.22 -4.30
N GLY A 41 26.72 21.01 -3.93
CA GLY A 41 27.01 19.82 -4.71
C GLY A 41 26.52 18.51 -4.11
N ALA A 42 26.96 17.42 -4.71
CA ALA A 42 26.77 16.06 -4.22
C ALA A 42 28.13 15.50 -3.77
N ALA A 43 28.18 14.86 -2.61
CA ALA A 43 29.33 14.11 -2.12
C ALA A 43 29.25 12.63 -2.51
N LEU A 44 28.04 12.07 -2.58
CA LEU A 44 27.76 10.69 -2.97
C LEU A 44 26.61 10.64 -3.99
N PRO A 45 26.64 9.69 -4.94
CA PRO A 45 27.68 8.66 -5.14
C PRO A 45 28.95 9.16 -5.84
N GLN A 46 28.92 10.36 -6.42
CA GLN A 46 30.08 11.00 -7.03
C GLN A 46 30.22 12.42 -6.46
N SER A 47 31.45 12.80 -6.13
CA SER A 47 31.77 14.15 -5.67
C SER A 47 31.73 15.13 -6.85
N VAL A 48 30.70 15.97 -6.90
CA VAL A 48 30.55 17.08 -7.86
C VAL A 48 30.09 18.34 -7.11
N SER A 49 30.58 19.51 -7.51
CA SER A 49 30.23 20.77 -6.85
C SER A 49 30.32 21.96 -7.78
N LEU A 50 29.50 22.98 -7.50
CA LEU A 50 29.57 24.31 -8.06
C LEU A 50 29.86 25.31 -6.95
N SER A 51 30.66 26.32 -7.27
CA SER A 51 30.95 27.41 -6.33
C SER A 51 30.82 28.76 -7.00
N TRP A 52 30.32 29.75 -6.26
CA TRP A 52 30.38 31.16 -6.64
C TRP A 52 30.88 31.99 -5.46
N ASN A 53 31.51 33.11 -5.79
CA ASN A 53 32.12 34.02 -4.84
C ASN A 53 31.36 35.35 -4.84
N PHE A 54 31.26 35.94 -3.66
CA PHE A 54 30.71 37.25 -3.42
C PHE A 54 31.71 38.06 -2.58
N SER A 55 31.88 39.32 -2.91
CA SER A 55 32.70 40.25 -2.13
C SER A 55 32.04 41.61 -2.07
N ALA A 56 32.05 42.26 -0.92
CA ALA A 56 31.52 43.60 -0.72
C ALA A 56 32.25 44.30 0.44
N ASN A 57 32.06 45.62 0.55
CA ASN A 57 32.49 46.39 1.72
C ASN A 57 31.29 46.62 2.63
N LEU A 58 31.46 46.37 3.93
CA LEU A 58 30.47 46.65 4.97
C LEU A 58 30.92 47.86 5.79
N HIS A 59 30.13 48.92 5.73
CA HIS A 59 30.30 50.12 6.53
C HIS A 59 29.43 50.03 7.78
N VAL A 60 30.03 50.20 8.96
CA VAL A 60 29.37 50.10 10.26
C VAL A 60 29.56 51.39 11.03
N GLN A 61 28.50 52.16 11.24
CA GLN A 61 28.52 53.41 12.01
C GLN A 61 27.79 53.22 13.34
N GLN A 62 28.51 53.33 14.46
CA GLN A 62 27.92 53.23 15.80
C GLN A 62 27.55 54.62 16.34
N THR A 63 26.29 54.81 16.71
CA THR A 63 25.83 56.05 17.35
C THR A 63 26.02 56.01 18.87
N ALA A 64 26.03 57.19 19.51
CA ALA A 64 26.04 57.32 20.97
C ALA A 64 24.78 56.75 21.67
N SER A 65 23.70 56.51 20.90
CA SER A 65 22.42 55.96 21.38
C SER A 65 22.35 54.42 21.39
N ASN A 66 23.51 53.74 21.32
CA ASN A 66 23.63 52.29 21.19
C ASN A 66 22.90 51.69 19.96
N THR A 67 22.76 52.48 18.89
CA THR A 67 22.21 52.01 17.63
C THR A 67 23.26 52.01 16.53
N THR A 68 23.30 50.93 15.75
CA THR A 68 24.32 50.72 14.72
C THR A 68 23.67 50.81 13.34
N ILE A 69 24.21 51.68 12.48
CA ILE A 69 23.76 51.85 11.10
C ILE A 69 24.75 51.14 10.17
N PHE A 70 24.22 50.37 9.23
CA PHE A 70 24.97 49.56 8.29
C PHE A 70 24.70 49.99 6.87
N LYS A 71 25.74 49.94 6.02
CA LYS A 71 25.62 50.12 4.58
C LYS A 71 26.58 49.19 3.84
N ILE A 72 26.10 48.56 2.77
CA ILE A 72 26.90 47.69 1.92
C ILE A 72 27.27 48.44 0.63
N SER A 73 28.53 48.38 0.22
CA SER A 73 29.02 48.96 -1.04
C SER A 73 29.92 47.98 -1.80
N ASP A 74 30.26 48.34 -3.04
CA ASP A 74 31.25 47.63 -3.88
C ASP A 74 30.96 46.13 -4.05
N VAL A 75 29.68 45.79 -4.21
CA VAL A 75 29.22 44.41 -4.38
C VAL A 75 29.74 43.85 -5.71
N MET A 76 30.57 42.81 -5.63
CA MET A 76 31.07 42.03 -6.75
C MET A 76 30.69 40.55 -6.57
N THR A 77 30.39 39.87 -7.67
CA THR A 77 30.06 38.44 -7.70
C THR A 77 30.75 37.76 -8.89
N SER A 78 31.12 36.49 -8.75
CA SER A 78 31.69 35.68 -9.83
C SER A 78 30.63 35.02 -10.73
N GLU A 79 29.36 35.43 -10.62
CA GLU A 79 28.24 34.85 -11.37
C GLU A 79 28.16 35.41 -12.81
N ASN A 80 27.79 34.56 -13.77
CA ASN A 80 27.85 34.86 -15.21
C ASN A 80 26.63 35.63 -15.77
N HIS A 81 25.62 35.96 -14.96
CA HIS A 81 24.36 36.56 -15.40
C HIS A 81 24.25 38.02 -14.95
N ALA A 82 23.27 38.76 -15.49
CA ALA A 82 22.98 40.12 -15.02
C ALA A 82 22.55 40.10 -13.54
N VAL A 83 23.17 40.94 -12.71
CA VAL A 83 22.99 40.91 -11.26
C VAL A 83 22.25 42.15 -10.76
N GLU A 84 21.29 41.95 -9.86
CA GLU A 84 20.59 43.02 -9.14
C GLU A 84 21.22 43.25 -7.76
N THR A 85 22.00 44.32 -7.59
CA THR A 85 22.67 44.66 -6.32
C THR A 85 21.98 45.79 -5.53
N GLY A 86 21.14 46.61 -6.18
CA GLY A 86 20.55 47.84 -5.62
C GLY A 86 19.91 47.68 -4.23
N PRO A 87 18.96 46.73 -4.04
CA PRO A 87 18.29 46.53 -2.75
C PRO A 87 19.25 46.22 -1.58
N LEU A 88 20.31 45.44 -1.85
CA LEU A 88 21.28 45.05 -0.81
C LEU A 88 22.12 46.24 -0.33
N MET A 89 22.32 47.25 -1.18
CA MET A 89 23.11 48.45 -0.86
C MET A 89 22.32 49.53 -0.10
N GLN A 90 21.00 49.35 0.09
CA GLN A 90 20.20 50.25 0.92
C GLN A 90 20.65 50.18 2.39
N PRO A 91 20.77 51.33 3.09
CA PRO A 91 21.18 51.36 4.48
C PRO A 91 20.14 50.69 5.39
N PHE A 92 20.58 50.17 6.53
CA PHE A 92 19.71 49.56 7.53
C PHE A 92 20.26 49.76 8.94
N LYS A 93 19.40 49.62 9.95
CA LYS A 93 19.75 49.86 11.35
C LYS A 93 19.51 48.61 12.17
N ALA A 94 20.44 48.27 13.06
CA ALA A 94 20.25 47.22 14.05
C ALA A 94 20.56 47.73 15.46
N THR A 95 19.94 47.10 16.45
CA THR A 95 20.12 47.41 17.87
C THR A 95 20.71 46.19 18.57
N PHE A 96 21.76 46.43 19.35
CA PHE A 96 22.44 45.39 20.12
C PHE A 96 22.45 45.76 21.59
N GLU A 97 21.91 44.90 22.45
CA GLU A 97 21.98 45.04 23.89
C GLU A 97 23.01 44.07 24.45
N LYS A 98 24.09 44.59 25.06
CA LYS A 98 25.21 43.77 25.58
C LYS A 98 25.80 42.84 24.52
N GLY A 99 25.77 43.27 23.26
CA GLY A 99 26.22 42.55 22.08
C GLY A 99 25.20 41.56 21.47
N LEU A 100 24.02 41.37 22.07
CA LEU A 100 22.92 40.54 21.57
C LEU A 100 21.94 41.35 20.71
N LEU A 101 21.50 40.82 19.56
CA LEU A 101 20.57 41.50 18.65
C LEU A 101 19.16 41.54 19.22
N THR A 102 18.56 42.74 19.27
CA THR A 102 17.21 42.95 19.81
C THR A 102 16.21 43.47 18.78
N GLY A 103 16.67 44.22 17.77
CA GLY A 103 15.79 44.83 16.77
C GLY A 103 16.52 45.17 15.47
N LEU A 104 15.76 45.17 14.37
CA LEU A 104 16.24 45.44 13.01
C LEU A 104 15.24 46.37 12.31
N THR A 105 15.72 47.46 11.73
CA THR A 105 14.91 48.44 10.99
C THR A 105 15.40 48.51 9.55
N ILE A 106 14.47 48.40 8.60
CA ILE A 106 14.73 48.32 7.16
C ILE A 106 13.82 49.30 6.42
N GLU A 107 14.26 49.84 5.28
CA GLU A 107 13.43 50.66 4.39
C GLU A 107 12.24 49.87 3.82
N GLY A 108 11.04 50.47 3.78
CA GLY A 108 9.82 49.80 3.33
C GLY A 108 9.83 49.37 1.85
N THR A 109 10.72 49.96 1.04
CA THR A 109 10.91 49.62 -0.38
C THR A 109 11.89 48.46 -0.61
N ASP A 110 12.55 47.97 0.43
CA ASP A 110 13.57 46.91 0.31
C ASP A 110 12.93 45.57 -0.08
N LYS A 111 13.65 44.79 -0.89
CA LYS A 111 13.18 43.47 -1.31
C LYS A 111 13.35 42.47 -0.19
N LYS A 112 12.34 41.64 0.04
CA LYS A 112 12.34 40.57 1.07
C LYS A 112 13.61 39.70 1.10
N TRP A 113 14.22 39.39 -0.06
CA TRP A 113 15.46 38.59 -0.11
C TRP A 113 16.67 39.36 0.41
N SER A 114 16.74 40.67 0.15
CA SER A 114 17.80 41.55 0.64
C SER A 114 17.68 41.70 2.16
N VAL A 115 16.45 41.87 2.67
CA VAL A 115 16.18 41.85 4.11
C VAL A 115 16.68 40.57 4.79
N ASN A 116 16.47 39.40 4.18
CA ASN A 116 16.97 38.13 4.74
C ASN A 116 18.52 38.05 4.76
N MET A 117 19.19 38.58 3.75
CA MET A 117 20.66 38.68 3.76
C MET A 117 21.15 39.66 4.85
N LYS A 118 20.46 40.79 5.04
CA LYS A 118 20.74 41.75 6.11
C LYS A 118 20.53 41.13 7.50
N ARG A 119 19.44 40.35 7.70
CA ARG A 119 19.19 39.55 8.92
C ARG A 119 20.36 38.59 9.23
N ALA A 120 20.81 37.85 8.22
CA ALA A 120 21.94 36.93 8.37
C ALA A 120 23.23 37.66 8.78
N LEU A 121 23.49 38.80 8.14
CA LEU A 121 24.66 39.61 8.42
C LEU A 121 24.67 40.17 9.85
N VAL A 122 23.56 40.73 10.34
CA VAL A 122 23.50 41.22 11.73
C VAL A 122 23.55 40.08 12.76
N THR A 123 22.99 38.92 12.42
CA THR A 123 23.08 37.70 13.26
C THR A 123 24.52 37.16 13.30
N LEU A 124 25.31 37.36 12.24
CA LEU A 124 26.73 36.98 12.19
C LEU A 124 27.59 37.85 13.12
N LEU A 125 27.26 39.13 13.26
CA LEU A 125 28.02 40.10 14.07
C LEU A 125 27.80 39.95 15.58
N GLN A 126 26.68 39.35 15.99
CA GLN A 126 26.27 39.21 17.38
C GLN A 126 27.22 38.35 18.25
N LEU A 127 27.55 38.86 19.44
CA LEU A 127 28.35 38.21 20.49
C LEU A 127 27.78 38.49 21.88
N ASP A 128 27.63 37.48 22.74
CA ASP A 128 27.27 37.69 24.15
C ASP A 128 28.48 38.20 24.94
N LEU A 129 28.55 39.52 25.15
CA LEU A 129 29.71 40.14 25.80
C LEU A 129 29.74 39.87 27.32
N THR A 130 28.58 39.58 27.93
CA THR A 130 28.43 39.49 29.39
C THR A 130 29.22 38.36 30.04
N SER A 131 29.43 37.28 29.29
CA SER A 131 30.03 36.03 29.79
C SER A 131 31.42 35.74 29.20
N MET A 132 31.99 36.70 28.46
CA MET A 132 33.29 36.58 27.77
C MET A 132 34.49 36.36 28.68
N GLY A 133 34.33 36.57 29.99
CA GLY A 133 35.35 36.23 31.00
C GLY A 133 35.50 34.72 31.24
N GLN A 134 34.56 33.89 30.79
CA GLN A 134 34.59 32.43 30.94
C GLN A 134 35.23 31.74 29.73
N VAL A 135 35.99 30.66 29.96
CA VAL A 135 36.64 29.89 28.88
C VAL A 135 35.62 29.18 27.98
N ALA A 136 34.49 28.76 28.52
CA ALA A 136 33.38 28.21 27.74
C ALA A 136 32.05 28.42 28.46
N PHE A 137 31.00 28.75 27.71
CA PHE A 137 29.65 28.97 28.25
C PHE A 137 28.57 28.70 27.20
N LEU A 138 27.32 28.58 27.64
CA LEU A 138 26.15 28.52 26.78
C LEU A 138 25.43 29.86 26.80
N SER A 139 24.98 30.33 25.65
CA SER A 139 24.09 31.48 25.53
C SER A 139 22.82 31.09 24.76
N SER A 140 21.75 31.85 24.99
CA SER A 140 20.48 31.71 24.27
C SER A 140 20.30 32.95 23.41
N GLU A 141 20.38 32.78 22.10
CA GLU A 141 20.48 33.88 21.17
C GLU A 141 19.30 33.91 20.20
N SER A 142 18.68 35.07 20.07
CA SER A 142 17.67 35.33 19.05
C SER A 142 18.32 35.88 17.78
N GLY A 143 17.87 35.42 16.63
CA GLY A 143 18.31 35.92 15.33
C GLY A 143 17.50 35.33 14.18
N MET A 144 18.12 35.23 13.01
CA MET A 144 17.46 34.74 11.79
C MET A 144 16.85 33.32 11.93
N TYR A 145 17.44 32.45 12.75
CA TYR A 145 16.96 31.08 12.98
C TYR A 145 15.94 30.96 14.13
N GLY A 146 15.50 32.09 14.69
CA GLY A 146 14.77 32.13 15.96
C GLY A 146 15.70 32.12 17.15
N THR A 147 15.22 31.57 18.26
CA THR A 147 16.01 31.44 19.49
C THR A 147 16.73 30.11 19.45
N CYS A 148 18.06 30.14 19.52
CA CYS A 148 18.93 28.97 19.48
C CYS A 148 19.85 28.93 20.70
N VAL A 149 20.21 27.74 21.13
CA VAL A 149 21.31 27.51 22.07
C VAL A 149 22.64 27.63 21.32
N THR A 150 23.55 28.44 21.85
CA THR A 150 24.88 28.66 21.27
C THR A 150 25.98 28.33 22.26
N HIS A 151 26.98 27.60 21.79
CA HIS A 151 28.16 27.22 22.57
C HIS A 151 29.29 28.18 22.27
N TYR A 152 29.84 28.79 23.32
CA TYR A 152 30.99 29.67 23.25
C TYR A 152 32.24 29.00 23.82
N ILE A 153 33.37 29.20 23.15
CA ILE A 153 34.71 28.85 23.63
C ILE A 153 35.60 30.08 23.43
N VAL A 154 36.18 30.57 24.52
CA VAL A 154 36.97 31.80 24.57
C VAL A 154 38.41 31.45 24.90
N LEU A 155 39.33 31.84 24.02
CA LEU A 155 40.76 31.65 24.16
C LEU A 155 41.45 33.02 24.20
N ASN A 156 41.88 33.42 25.39
CA ASN A 156 42.58 34.69 25.60
C ASN A 156 44.08 34.52 25.32
N GLY A 157 44.63 35.36 24.44
CA GLY A 157 46.07 35.52 24.23
C GLY A 157 46.52 36.97 24.44
N ASP A 158 47.83 37.19 24.64
CA ASP A 158 48.40 38.48 25.05
C ASP A 158 48.11 39.66 24.11
N LYS A 159 47.85 39.39 22.83
CA LYS A 159 47.58 40.41 21.79
C LYS A 159 46.25 40.24 21.07
N LYS A 160 45.57 39.11 21.26
CA LYS A 160 44.37 38.71 20.50
C LYS A 160 43.53 37.78 21.35
N MET A 161 42.22 38.01 21.34
CA MET A 161 41.23 37.13 21.94
C MET A 161 40.51 36.38 20.83
N THR A 162 40.52 35.05 20.87
CA THR A 162 39.83 34.21 19.88
C THR A 162 38.56 33.67 20.52
N VAL A 163 37.42 33.89 19.88
CA VAL A 163 36.12 33.39 20.34
C VAL A 163 35.56 32.46 19.28
N GLN A 164 35.28 31.22 19.65
CA GLN A 164 34.62 30.24 18.81
C GLN A 164 33.17 30.09 19.27
N LYS A 165 32.24 30.19 18.33
CA LYS A 165 30.81 30.13 18.54
C LYS A 165 30.23 29.03 17.66
N ILE A 166 29.53 28.09 18.27
CA ILE A 166 28.87 26.97 17.59
C ILE A 166 27.37 27.08 17.87
N VAL A 167 26.57 27.18 16.82
CA VAL A 167 25.12 27.25 16.94
C VAL A 167 24.53 25.84 16.89
N ASP A 168 23.79 25.44 17.92
CA ASP A 168 23.03 24.21 17.89
C ASP A 168 21.77 24.40 17.03
N MET A 169 21.89 24.05 15.76
CA MET A 169 20.81 24.20 14.77
C MET A 169 19.56 23.38 15.11
N ASP A 170 19.69 22.29 15.88
CA ASP A 170 18.57 21.45 16.29
C ASP A 170 17.76 22.07 17.46
N SER A 171 18.37 23.00 18.20
CA SER A 171 17.70 23.75 19.29
C SER A 171 16.88 24.96 18.81
N CYS A 172 17.04 25.37 17.55
CA CYS A 172 16.47 26.60 17.02
C CYS A 172 14.94 26.52 16.83
N SER A 173 14.20 27.44 17.46
CA SER A 173 12.72 27.44 17.43
C SER A 173 12.10 27.60 16.03
N SER A 174 12.72 28.37 15.12
CA SER A 174 12.19 28.57 13.76
C SER A 174 12.48 27.40 12.82
N LEU A 175 13.50 26.59 13.08
CA LEU A 175 13.86 25.43 12.26
C LEU A 175 13.11 24.15 12.69
N THR A 176 12.53 24.18 13.89
CA THR A 176 11.78 23.07 14.49
C THR A 176 10.26 23.19 14.31
N SER A 177 9.73 24.37 13.97
CA SER A 177 8.32 24.54 13.62
C SER A 177 8.03 23.97 12.22
N GLN A 178 7.30 22.86 12.16
CA GLN A 178 6.85 22.24 10.90
C GLN A 178 5.97 23.17 10.05
N GLU A 179 5.40 24.20 10.64
CA GLU A 179 4.31 25.03 10.09
C GLU A 179 4.71 25.96 8.93
N TYR A 180 6.00 26.26 8.70
CA TYR A 180 6.40 27.32 7.74
C TYR A 180 7.39 26.92 6.66
N HIS A 181 8.05 25.76 6.78
CA HIS A 181 9.28 25.48 6.03
C HIS A 181 9.33 24.13 5.33
N GLN A 182 8.37 23.24 5.61
CA GLN A 182 8.33 21.90 5.06
C GLN A 182 6.93 21.55 4.59
N TRP A 183 6.79 21.16 3.32
CA TRP A 183 5.57 20.58 2.78
C TRP A 183 5.84 19.15 2.32
N SER A 184 4.90 18.24 2.63
CA SER A 184 4.93 16.86 2.17
C SER A 184 3.56 16.46 1.61
N SER A 185 3.57 15.78 0.46
CA SER A 185 2.36 15.12 -0.07
C SER A 185 1.99 13.85 0.69
N ALA A 186 2.88 13.34 1.55
CA ALA A 186 2.73 12.13 2.34
C ALA A 186 2.72 12.46 3.85
N PRO A 187 1.89 11.81 4.67
CA PRO A 187 1.89 12.01 6.12
C PRO A 187 3.20 11.55 6.79
N ASN A 188 3.46 12.08 7.99
CA ASN A 188 4.60 11.68 8.81
C ASN A 188 4.44 10.24 9.30
N PHE A 189 5.54 9.49 9.31
CA PHE A 189 5.60 8.16 9.89
C PHE A 189 5.76 8.27 11.42
N MET A 190 4.65 8.06 12.14
CA MET A 190 4.53 8.31 13.59
C MET A 190 5.25 7.29 14.48
N CYS A 191 5.85 6.25 13.90
CA CYS A 191 6.40 5.15 14.68
C CYS A 191 7.84 5.42 15.13
N PRO A 192 8.27 4.90 16.30
CA PRO A 192 9.62 5.08 16.79
C PRO A 192 10.60 4.50 15.78
N ASN A 193 11.32 5.38 15.08
CA ASN A 193 12.32 4.96 14.13
C ASN A 193 13.69 5.44 14.59
N LYS A 194 14.71 4.62 14.30
CA LYS A 194 16.13 4.96 14.53
C LYS A 194 16.71 5.63 13.29
N TYR A 195 15.86 6.21 12.43
CA TYR A 195 16.33 6.77 11.18
C TYR A 195 17.09 8.07 11.41
N GLN A 196 18.16 8.28 10.64
CA GLN A 196 18.88 9.54 10.64
C GLN A 196 17.96 10.67 10.16
N LYS A 197 18.17 11.89 10.68
CA LYS A 197 17.53 13.08 10.14
C LYS A 197 18.01 13.28 8.70
N GLU A 198 17.07 13.48 7.78
CA GLU A 198 17.37 13.69 6.37
C GLU A 198 18.19 14.97 6.13
N VAL A 199 17.89 16.05 6.85
CA VAL A 199 18.61 17.33 6.75
C VAL A 199 19.29 17.64 8.06
N ILE A 200 20.60 17.91 7.99
CA ILE A 200 21.42 18.33 9.13
C ILE A 200 22.06 19.68 8.81
N GLY A 201 21.89 20.63 9.73
CA GLY A 201 22.53 21.94 9.68
C GLY A 201 23.72 22.02 10.64
N HIS A 202 24.73 22.80 10.27
CA HIS A 202 25.87 23.12 11.11
C HIS A 202 26.29 24.57 10.87
N SER A 203 26.50 25.35 11.92
CA SER A 203 27.01 26.72 11.82
C SER A 203 28.05 26.95 12.90
N GLU A 204 29.27 27.30 12.47
CA GLU A 204 30.41 27.57 13.35
C GLU A 204 31.10 28.86 12.93
N ARG A 205 31.47 29.69 13.90
CA ARG A 205 32.06 31.00 13.71
C ARG A 205 33.25 31.19 14.63
N THR A 206 34.29 31.82 14.13
CA THR A 206 35.48 32.21 14.88
C THR A 206 35.68 33.72 14.74
N TYR A 207 35.86 34.39 15.87
CA TYR A 207 36.06 35.83 15.96
C TYR A 207 37.46 36.09 16.52
N ILE A 208 38.18 37.04 15.94
CA ILE A 208 39.43 37.56 16.47
C ILE A 208 39.16 38.98 16.95
N LEU A 209 39.27 39.18 18.26
CA LEU A 209 39.01 40.45 18.93
C LEU A 209 40.33 41.06 19.42
N ASP A 210 40.39 42.39 19.39
CA ASP A 210 41.49 43.14 20.01
C ASP A 210 41.16 43.44 21.48
N PRO A 211 41.79 42.75 22.45
CA PRO A 211 41.51 42.97 23.86
C PRO A 211 41.92 44.38 24.34
N SER A 212 42.83 45.06 23.63
CA SER A 212 43.27 46.42 23.99
C SER A 212 42.31 47.51 23.51
N ALA A 213 41.47 47.22 22.51
CA ALA A 213 40.52 48.15 21.91
C ALA A 213 39.06 47.79 22.27
N LYS A 214 38.80 47.48 23.56
CA LYS A 214 37.47 47.08 24.07
C LYS A 214 36.85 45.91 23.29
N SER A 215 37.66 44.91 22.95
CA SER A 215 37.21 43.72 22.22
C SER A 215 36.65 44.01 20.81
N LEU A 216 37.19 45.04 20.14
CA LEU A 216 36.87 45.35 18.75
C LEU A 216 37.11 44.13 17.85
N ILE A 217 36.12 43.82 17.00
CA ILE A 217 36.21 42.73 16.02
C ILE A 217 37.25 43.09 14.95
N GLN A 218 38.38 42.35 14.91
CA GLN A 218 39.38 42.45 13.85
C GLN A 218 39.02 41.57 12.65
N SER A 219 38.58 40.35 12.91
CA SER A 219 38.09 39.46 11.87
C SER A 219 37.05 38.46 12.36
N ILE A 220 36.20 38.02 11.43
CA ILE A 220 35.22 36.96 11.60
C ILE A 220 35.46 35.93 10.51
N SER A 221 35.49 34.66 10.86
CA SER A 221 35.47 33.53 9.93
C SER A 221 34.30 32.62 10.27
N SER A 222 33.42 32.36 9.30
CA SER A 222 32.21 31.53 9.50
C SER A 222 32.17 30.38 8.51
N LYS A 223 31.76 29.20 8.99
CA LYS A 223 31.45 28.02 8.18
C LYS A 223 30.04 27.55 8.50
N GLY A 224 29.15 27.70 7.52
CA GLY A 224 27.80 27.15 7.53
C GLY A 224 27.72 25.94 6.61
N LYS A 225 27.10 24.85 7.05
CA LYS A 225 26.88 23.65 6.22
C LYS A 225 25.47 23.14 6.37
N ILE A 226 24.84 22.86 5.23
CA ILE A 226 23.60 22.09 5.14
C ILE A 226 23.95 20.77 4.45
N SER A 227 23.57 19.65 5.04
CA SER A 227 23.71 18.32 4.44
C SER A 227 22.34 17.69 4.27
N LEU A 228 22.07 17.16 3.08
CA LEU A 228 20.87 16.41 2.74
C LEU A 228 21.26 14.95 2.46
N GLN A 229 20.78 14.04 3.30
CA GLN A 229 20.99 12.60 3.23
C GLN A 229 19.64 11.89 3.44
N PRO A 230 18.81 11.78 2.40
CA PRO A 230 17.47 11.20 2.51
C PRO A 230 17.49 9.80 3.12
N TYR A 231 18.48 8.99 2.79
CA TYR A 231 18.54 7.60 3.22
C TYR A 231 19.83 7.27 3.99
N GLN A 232 19.76 6.22 4.82
CA GLN A 232 20.83 5.82 5.74
C GLN A 232 22.15 5.38 5.04
N SER A 233 23.27 5.66 5.72
CA SER A 233 24.64 5.08 5.68
C SER A 233 25.39 4.85 4.34
N GLN A 234 24.72 4.62 3.20
CA GLN A 234 25.34 4.30 1.89
C GLN A 234 24.61 4.94 0.69
N ALA A 235 23.75 5.92 0.95
CA ALA A 235 22.94 6.55 -0.08
C ALA A 235 23.51 7.88 -0.56
N GLU A 236 22.72 8.60 -1.36
CA GLU A 236 23.06 9.92 -1.86
C GLU A 236 23.26 10.92 -0.71
N ALA A 237 24.23 11.81 -0.88
CA ALA A 237 24.53 12.85 0.07
C ALA A 237 24.79 14.13 -0.70
N HIS A 238 23.96 15.14 -0.48
CA HIS A 238 24.12 16.48 -1.03
C HIS A 238 24.55 17.44 0.09
N TYR A 239 25.27 18.49 -0.28
CA TYR A 239 25.71 19.49 0.67
C TYR A 239 25.72 20.89 0.08
N SER A 240 25.53 21.87 0.94
CA SER A 240 25.83 23.28 0.71
C SER A 240 26.76 23.73 1.83
N LEU A 241 27.89 24.32 1.46
CA LEU A 241 28.91 24.86 2.34
C LEU A 241 29.09 26.35 2.04
N ILE A 242 28.99 27.16 3.08
CA ILE A 242 29.18 28.61 3.02
C ILE A 242 30.36 28.95 3.90
N SER A 243 31.37 29.54 3.29
CA SER A 243 32.54 30.07 3.97
C SER A 243 32.52 31.59 3.86
N GLN A 244 32.45 32.29 5.00
CA GLN A 244 32.43 33.75 5.05
C GLN A 244 33.63 34.28 5.83
N SER A 245 34.15 35.41 5.41
CA SER A 245 35.15 36.17 6.15
C SER A 245 34.82 37.65 6.15
N LEU A 246 34.87 38.28 7.32
CA LEU A 246 34.85 39.74 7.46
C LEU A 246 36.18 40.16 8.07
N ASN A 247 36.93 41.04 7.40
CA ASN A 247 38.20 41.55 7.91
C ASN A 247 38.14 43.08 8.01
N LEU A 248 38.52 43.61 9.16
CA LEU A 248 38.57 45.05 9.39
C LEU A 248 39.62 45.70 8.49
N ILE A 249 39.23 46.67 7.67
CA ILE A 249 40.12 47.44 6.79
C ILE A 249 40.62 48.69 7.52
N LYS A 250 39.67 49.48 8.06
CA LYS A 250 39.97 50.76 8.71
C LYS A 250 38.87 51.16 9.69
N VAL A 251 39.23 52.06 10.60
CA VAL A 251 38.34 52.69 11.57
C VAL A 251 38.58 54.19 11.50
N ASP A 252 37.57 54.95 11.09
CA ASP A 252 37.60 56.41 10.98
C ASP A 252 36.54 57.03 11.91
N LYS A 253 36.60 58.34 12.19
CA LYS A 253 35.51 59.04 12.88
C LYS A 253 34.33 59.26 11.94
N VAL A 254 33.10 59.22 12.47
CA VAL A 254 31.90 59.44 11.65
C VAL A 254 31.80 60.92 11.24
N ASP A 255 31.92 61.19 9.94
CA ASP A 255 31.73 62.53 9.37
C ASP A 255 30.24 62.84 9.07
N LYS A 256 29.51 61.87 8.49
CA LYS A 256 28.07 61.96 8.18
C LYS A 256 27.38 60.61 8.40
N LEU A 257 26.25 60.63 9.10
CA LEU A 257 25.40 59.45 9.30
C LEU A 257 24.67 59.07 8.01
N TYR A 258 24.53 57.77 7.75
CA TYR A 258 23.61 57.30 6.71
C TYR A 258 22.16 57.48 7.15
N GLU A 259 21.37 58.13 6.31
CA GLU A 259 19.94 58.36 6.52
C GLU A 259 19.14 57.19 5.93
N LEU A 260 18.15 56.70 6.69
CA LEU A 260 17.15 55.75 6.20
C LEU A 260 15.94 56.53 5.67
N ASP A 261 15.24 55.96 4.70
CA ASP A 261 13.97 56.51 4.21
C ASP A 261 12.91 56.66 5.32
N GLU A 262 11.99 57.63 5.18
CA GLU A 262 10.86 57.84 6.10
C GLU A 262 9.93 56.62 6.18
N SER A 263 9.96 55.76 5.16
CA SER A 263 9.23 54.48 5.12
C SER A 263 9.86 53.35 5.94
N ALA A 264 10.96 53.60 6.66
CA ALA A 264 11.66 52.56 7.39
C ALA A 264 10.89 52.08 8.62
N GLU A 265 10.70 50.76 8.72
CA GLU A 265 9.94 50.11 9.80
C GLU A 265 10.78 49.04 10.51
N GLU A 266 10.51 48.85 11.80
CA GLU A 266 11.07 47.74 12.56
C GLU A 266 10.47 46.41 12.07
N THR A 267 11.33 45.44 11.80
CA THR A 267 10.95 44.13 11.27
C THR A 267 11.34 43.02 12.22
N ASN A 268 10.64 41.88 12.12
CA ASN A 268 11.01 40.68 12.86
C ASN A 268 12.41 40.20 12.45
N LEU A 269 13.18 39.72 13.42
CA LEU A 269 14.50 39.11 13.25
C LEU A 269 14.44 37.76 12.53
N LEU A 270 13.31 37.04 12.63
CA LEU A 270 13.11 35.75 11.99
C LEU A 270 13.28 35.83 10.48
N TRP A 271 13.91 34.79 9.91
CA TRP A 271 13.93 34.60 8.48
C TRP A 271 12.51 34.54 7.92
N HIS A 272 12.25 35.31 6.87
CA HIS A 272 10.95 35.28 6.21
C HIS A 272 11.01 34.36 4.99
N PRO A 273 10.22 33.26 4.96
CA PRO A 273 10.09 32.46 3.75
C PRO A 273 9.42 33.31 2.67
N ILE A 274 10.16 33.63 1.62
CA ILE A 274 9.56 34.17 0.40
C ILE A 274 8.83 33.00 -0.25
N ASN A 275 7.58 33.22 -0.69
CA ASN A 275 6.61 32.24 -1.21
C ASN A 275 7.22 30.89 -1.60
N LEU A 276 6.57 29.80 -1.18
CA LEU A 276 6.89 28.37 -1.42
C LEU A 276 6.95 27.95 -2.91
N ASP A 277 7.09 28.92 -3.80
CA ASP A 277 7.26 28.72 -5.22
C ASP A 277 8.73 28.40 -5.58
N PRO A 278 8.97 27.64 -6.66
CA PRO A 278 10.31 27.32 -7.14
C PRO A 278 11.11 28.51 -7.71
N THR A 279 10.52 29.71 -7.84
CA THR A 279 11.18 30.88 -8.46
C THR A 279 11.45 32.02 -7.48
N TYR A 280 11.28 31.76 -6.19
CA TYR A 280 11.52 32.66 -5.06
C TYR A 280 10.87 34.04 -5.23
N GLY A 281 9.60 34.04 -5.64
CA GLY A 281 8.82 35.28 -5.83
C GLY A 281 9.18 36.06 -7.10
N LYS A 282 9.95 35.48 -8.03
CA LYS A 282 10.17 36.01 -9.38
C LYS A 282 9.36 35.19 -10.39
N PRO A 283 8.06 35.47 -10.55
CA PRO A 283 7.25 34.75 -11.54
C PRO A 283 7.82 34.97 -12.95
N PRO A 284 7.48 34.10 -13.93
CA PRO A 284 7.86 34.29 -15.32
C PRO A 284 7.50 35.71 -15.80
N THR A 285 8.40 36.37 -16.54
CA THR A 285 8.31 37.80 -16.87
C THR A 285 7.12 38.18 -17.77
N ASN A 286 6.55 37.23 -18.53
CA ASN A 286 5.34 37.41 -19.34
C ASN A 286 4.29 36.34 -18.96
N LYS A 287 3.40 36.68 -18.03
CA LYS A 287 2.67 35.71 -17.20
C LYS A 287 1.57 34.89 -17.88
N SER A 288 0.90 35.38 -18.93
CA SER A 288 -0.26 34.66 -19.49
C SER A 288 0.08 33.99 -20.83
N ASP A 289 0.34 34.71 -21.92
CA ASP A 289 0.47 34.06 -23.25
C ASP A 289 1.71 33.17 -23.43
N VAL A 290 2.88 33.59 -22.93
CA VAL A 290 4.14 32.86 -23.13
C VAL A 290 4.16 31.60 -22.27
N VAL A 291 3.80 31.71 -20.99
CA VAL A 291 3.75 30.57 -20.05
C VAL A 291 2.69 29.56 -20.48
N LEU A 292 1.49 30.01 -20.87
CA LEU A 292 0.45 29.12 -21.36
C LEU A 292 0.87 28.37 -22.62
N LYS A 293 1.54 29.04 -23.56
CA LYS A 293 2.09 28.40 -24.76
C LYS A 293 3.21 27.42 -24.44
N GLU A 294 4.08 27.74 -23.48
CA GLU A 294 5.11 26.82 -23.01
C GLU A 294 4.50 25.55 -22.41
N ILE A 295 3.50 25.70 -21.53
CA ILE A 295 2.75 24.59 -20.93
C ILE A 295 2.11 23.73 -22.03
N GLN A 296 1.46 24.34 -23.03
CA GLN A 296 0.85 23.61 -24.14
C GLN A 296 1.88 22.82 -24.96
N ASN A 297 3.03 23.43 -25.26
CA ASN A 297 4.12 22.76 -25.96
C ASN A 297 4.61 21.55 -25.15
N MET A 298 4.87 21.72 -23.85
CA MET A 298 5.32 20.65 -22.96
C MET A 298 4.29 19.53 -22.80
N LEU A 299 2.98 19.84 -22.73
CA LEU A 299 1.92 18.82 -22.75
C LEU A 299 1.93 18.04 -24.06
N GLY A 300 2.14 18.74 -25.19
CA GLY A 300 2.33 18.15 -26.50
C GLY A 300 3.54 17.21 -26.54
N GLU A 301 4.68 17.65 -26.01
CA GLU A 301 5.91 16.85 -25.91
C GLU A 301 5.71 15.57 -25.10
N VAL A 302 5.03 15.64 -23.95
CA VAL A 302 4.72 14.45 -23.13
C VAL A 302 3.80 13.50 -23.91
N SER A 303 2.76 14.01 -24.57
CA SER A 303 1.88 13.20 -25.41
C SER A 303 2.61 12.56 -26.59
N ASP A 304 3.49 13.30 -27.25
CA ASP A 304 4.25 12.85 -28.41
C ASP A 304 5.31 11.82 -28.00
N SER A 305 5.87 11.96 -26.79
CA SER A 305 6.83 11.00 -26.21
C SER A 305 6.26 9.58 -26.10
N LEU A 306 4.95 9.45 -25.87
CA LEU A 306 4.26 8.16 -25.88
C LEU A 306 4.18 7.52 -27.28
N SER A 307 4.46 8.24 -28.35
CA SER A 307 4.49 7.68 -29.71
C SER A 307 5.87 7.11 -30.06
N TRP A 308 6.95 7.67 -29.52
CA TRP A 308 8.33 7.30 -29.88
C TRP A 308 9.17 6.68 -28.73
N TRP A 309 8.68 6.57 -27.48
CA TRP A 309 9.44 5.85 -26.44
C TRP A 309 9.75 4.42 -26.86
N LYS A 310 11.04 4.19 -27.10
CA LYS A 310 11.64 2.87 -27.20
C LYS A 310 12.35 2.64 -25.86
N VAL A 311 12.35 1.41 -25.35
CA VAL A 311 13.20 1.06 -24.22
C VAL A 311 14.65 1.19 -24.70
N LYS A 312 15.25 2.35 -24.47
CA LYS A 312 16.58 2.76 -24.92
C LYS A 312 17.17 3.71 -23.88
N ALA A 313 18.49 3.88 -23.90
CA ALA A 313 19.17 4.77 -22.98
C ALA A 313 18.82 6.27 -23.16
N GLN A 314 18.24 6.67 -24.30
CA GLN A 314 17.96 8.07 -24.63
C GLN A 314 16.68 8.62 -23.97
N GLY A 315 16.72 9.87 -23.50
CA GLY A 315 15.53 10.60 -23.03
C GLY A 315 14.97 10.13 -21.68
N LEU A 316 15.74 9.36 -20.91
CA LEU A 316 15.28 8.73 -19.66
C LEU A 316 14.99 9.72 -18.53
N HIS A 317 15.77 10.80 -18.44
CA HIS A 317 15.68 11.82 -17.39
C HIS A 317 14.85 13.02 -17.84
N ASN A 318 13.70 12.76 -18.45
CA ASN A 318 12.80 13.84 -18.84
C ASN A 318 12.05 14.38 -17.61
N GLU A 319 12.40 15.60 -17.21
CA GLU A 319 11.82 16.30 -16.05
C GLU A 319 10.61 17.19 -16.41
N THR A 320 10.12 17.12 -17.66
CA THR A 320 9.01 17.96 -18.16
C THR A 320 7.77 17.91 -17.26
N LEU A 321 7.43 16.76 -16.66
CA LEU A 321 6.29 16.65 -15.74
C LEU A 321 6.46 17.47 -14.46
N PHE A 322 7.67 17.51 -13.88
CA PHE A 322 7.95 18.34 -12.70
C PHE A 322 7.89 19.83 -13.07
N ARG A 323 8.49 20.21 -14.20
CA ARG A 323 8.45 21.58 -14.73
C ARG A 323 7.03 22.05 -15.05
N LEU A 324 6.19 21.18 -15.61
CA LEU A 324 4.78 21.47 -15.87
C LEU A 324 4.04 21.84 -14.58
N VAL A 325 4.16 21.00 -13.54
CA VAL A 325 3.54 21.28 -12.23
C VAL A 325 4.06 22.60 -11.64
N ASP A 326 5.36 22.86 -11.77
CA ASP A 326 6.00 24.06 -11.22
C ASP A 326 5.59 25.34 -11.97
N LEU A 327 5.34 25.28 -13.28
CA LEU A 327 4.81 26.40 -14.06
C LEU A 327 3.31 26.58 -13.84
N MET A 328 2.54 25.49 -13.78
CA MET A 328 1.09 25.51 -13.56
C MET A 328 0.72 26.07 -12.18
N TRP A 329 1.64 26.00 -11.21
CA TRP A 329 1.50 26.64 -9.88
C TRP A 329 1.24 28.15 -9.97
N TRP A 330 1.77 28.81 -10.99
CA TRP A 330 1.68 30.26 -11.17
C TRP A 330 0.41 30.75 -11.85
N LEU A 331 -0.41 29.83 -12.35
CA LEU A 331 -1.61 30.18 -13.09
C LEU A 331 -2.68 30.72 -12.14
N GLU A 332 -3.21 31.89 -12.47
CA GLU A 332 -4.39 32.44 -11.82
C GLU A 332 -5.67 31.79 -12.39
N LEU A 333 -6.81 32.05 -11.75
CA LEU A 333 -8.07 31.36 -12.11
C LEU A 333 -8.47 31.60 -13.58
N ASP A 334 -8.22 32.79 -14.12
CA ASP A 334 -8.53 33.10 -15.53
C ASP A 334 -7.53 32.48 -16.51
N ASP A 335 -6.27 32.30 -16.11
CA ASP A 335 -5.29 31.55 -16.89
C ASP A 335 -5.69 30.07 -17.00
N TRP A 336 -6.15 29.47 -15.90
CA TRP A 336 -6.68 28.10 -15.88
C TRP A 336 -7.86 27.92 -16.85
N ARG A 337 -8.79 28.87 -16.89
CA ARG A 337 -9.93 28.86 -17.81
C ARG A 337 -9.48 28.98 -19.27
N THR A 338 -8.48 29.83 -19.54
CA THR A 338 -7.90 30.01 -20.89
C THR A 338 -7.18 28.74 -21.35
N LEU A 339 -6.37 28.14 -20.47
CA LEU A 339 -5.67 26.88 -20.74
C LEU A 339 -6.66 25.74 -21.00
N TYR A 340 -7.68 25.62 -20.17
CA TYR A 340 -8.74 24.63 -20.30
C TYR A 340 -9.40 24.69 -21.67
N ASN A 341 -9.93 25.87 -22.04
CA ASN A 341 -10.58 26.06 -23.32
C ASN A 341 -9.67 25.69 -24.50
N THR A 342 -8.38 25.99 -24.40
CA THR A 342 -7.41 25.65 -25.47
C THR A 342 -7.10 24.16 -25.52
N VAL A 343 -6.93 23.51 -24.37
CA VAL A 343 -6.61 22.07 -24.26
C VAL A 343 -7.82 21.20 -24.63
N THR A 344 -9.05 21.63 -24.36
CA THR A 344 -10.25 20.86 -24.70
C THR A 344 -10.67 20.95 -26.17
N LEU A 345 -10.04 21.81 -26.97
CA LEU A 345 -10.38 21.96 -28.39
C LEU A 345 -9.75 20.83 -29.23
N GLY A 346 -10.60 20.03 -29.87
CA GLY A 346 -10.22 19.00 -30.83
C GLY A 346 -10.45 17.57 -30.33
N THR A 347 -10.56 16.64 -31.28
CA THR A 347 -10.90 15.22 -31.03
C THR A 347 -9.87 14.26 -31.62
N SER A 348 -8.66 14.76 -31.93
CA SER A 348 -7.59 13.88 -32.39
C SER A 348 -7.09 13.03 -31.21
N TYR A 349 -6.59 11.83 -31.49
CA TYR A 349 -6.00 10.95 -30.48
C TYR A 349 -4.91 11.62 -29.63
N ARG A 350 -4.08 12.45 -30.27
CA ARG A 350 -3.07 13.28 -29.60
C ARG A 350 -3.73 14.28 -28.64
N GLN A 351 -4.78 14.96 -29.09
CA GLN A 351 -5.48 15.94 -28.28
C GLN A 351 -6.20 15.30 -27.08
N GLU A 352 -6.85 14.15 -27.27
CA GLU A 352 -7.47 13.40 -26.17
C GLU A 352 -6.44 12.98 -25.13
N THR A 353 -5.25 12.54 -25.56
CA THR A 353 -4.13 12.23 -24.65
C THR A 353 -3.70 13.47 -23.86
N ILE A 354 -3.53 14.62 -24.53
CA ILE A 354 -3.18 15.89 -23.88
C ILE A 354 -4.24 16.27 -22.85
N GLN A 355 -5.53 16.13 -23.18
CA GLN A 355 -6.63 16.39 -22.25
C GLN A 355 -6.57 15.46 -21.03
N GLN A 356 -6.36 14.16 -21.22
CA GLN A 356 -6.20 13.21 -20.11
C GLN A 356 -5.03 13.57 -19.21
N ILE A 357 -3.85 13.88 -19.78
CA ILE A 357 -2.66 14.30 -19.01
C ILE A 357 -2.94 15.59 -18.24
N PHE A 358 -3.61 16.57 -18.88
CA PHE A 358 -4.00 17.81 -18.23
C PHE A 358 -4.88 17.55 -17.00
N TRP A 359 -5.91 16.71 -17.13
CA TRP A 359 -6.80 16.35 -16.02
C TRP A 359 -6.09 15.71 -14.84
N GLU A 360 -5.09 14.89 -15.13
CA GLU A 360 -4.29 14.23 -14.10
C GLU A 360 -3.35 15.22 -13.39
N LEU A 361 -2.89 16.27 -14.08
CA LEU A 361 -1.98 17.30 -13.53
C LEU A 361 -2.69 18.37 -12.69
N VAL A 362 -3.92 18.79 -13.04
CA VAL A 362 -4.62 19.88 -12.34
C VAL A 362 -4.64 19.71 -10.81
N PRO A 363 -5.07 18.57 -10.24
CA PRO A 363 -5.09 18.42 -8.78
C PRO A 363 -3.67 18.33 -8.18
N GLU A 364 -2.66 17.90 -8.93
CA GLU A 364 -1.27 17.71 -8.46
C GLU A 364 -0.52 19.04 -8.25
N VAL A 365 -1.03 20.14 -8.83
CA VAL A 365 -0.47 21.49 -8.61
C VAL A 365 -0.63 21.91 -7.16
N GLY A 366 -1.82 21.74 -6.57
CA GLY A 366 -2.07 22.03 -5.16
C GLY A 366 -2.19 23.51 -4.78
N SER A 367 -2.32 24.40 -5.77
CA SER A 367 -2.50 25.85 -5.56
C SER A 367 -3.94 26.19 -5.18
N ALA A 368 -4.15 27.37 -4.58
CA ALA A 368 -5.50 27.85 -4.30
C ALA A 368 -6.34 28.04 -5.58
N ALA A 369 -5.73 28.57 -6.65
CA ALA A 369 -6.38 28.79 -7.93
C ALA A 369 -6.80 27.47 -8.61
N SER A 370 -5.90 26.48 -8.67
CA SER A 370 -6.21 25.15 -9.22
C SER A 370 -7.30 24.44 -8.43
N THR A 371 -7.35 24.63 -7.11
CA THR A 371 -8.38 24.05 -6.23
C THR A 371 -9.76 24.62 -6.53
N VAL A 372 -9.86 25.95 -6.62
CA VAL A 372 -11.11 26.63 -6.98
C VAL A 372 -11.52 26.28 -8.41
N PHE A 373 -10.56 26.16 -9.33
CA PHE A 373 -10.83 25.73 -10.70
C PHE A 373 -11.44 24.33 -10.77
N VAL A 374 -10.90 23.33 -10.06
CA VAL A 374 -11.48 21.98 -9.97
C VAL A 374 -12.90 22.02 -9.39
N LYS A 375 -13.10 22.79 -8.31
CA LYS A 375 -14.43 22.99 -7.72
C LYS A 375 -15.42 23.54 -8.75
N ASP A 376 -15.04 24.59 -9.48
CA ASP A 376 -15.90 25.25 -10.47
C ASP A 376 -16.25 24.32 -11.62
N LEU A 377 -15.30 23.51 -12.12
CA LEU A 377 -15.55 22.52 -13.18
C LEU A 377 -16.60 21.48 -12.79
N VAL A 378 -16.53 20.98 -11.56
CA VAL A 378 -17.50 20.00 -11.04
C VAL A 378 -18.85 20.65 -10.80
N ARG A 379 -18.87 21.83 -10.15
CA ARG A 379 -20.10 22.56 -9.84
C ARG A 379 -20.87 22.95 -11.10
N THR A 380 -20.16 23.42 -12.12
CA THR A 380 -20.73 23.79 -13.43
C THR A 380 -20.98 22.60 -14.34
N SER A 381 -20.70 21.36 -13.87
CA SER A 381 -20.94 20.13 -14.63
C SER A 381 -20.18 20.07 -15.96
N GLN A 382 -19.06 20.80 -16.08
CA GLN A 382 -18.15 20.72 -17.23
C GLN A 382 -17.38 19.39 -17.24
N VAL A 383 -17.11 18.83 -16.06
CA VAL A 383 -16.56 17.48 -15.89
C VAL A 383 -17.58 16.64 -15.11
N LYS A 384 -17.86 15.41 -15.58
CA LYS A 384 -18.89 14.51 -15.04
C LYS A 384 -18.35 13.09 -14.82
N GLY A 385 -19.11 12.28 -14.09
CA GLY A 385 -18.83 10.86 -13.87
C GLY A 385 -17.49 10.61 -13.18
N LEU A 386 -16.78 9.56 -13.62
CA LEU A 386 -15.53 9.13 -13.00
C LEU A 386 -14.41 10.18 -13.06
N ASN A 387 -14.37 11.03 -14.10
CA ASN A 387 -13.37 12.09 -14.20
C ASN A 387 -13.54 13.12 -13.06
N ALA A 388 -14.78 13.49 -12.73
CA ALA A 388 -15.05 14.39 -11.61
C ALA A 388 -14.70 13.73 -10.27
N VAL A 389 -15.04 12.44 -10.11
CA VAL A 389 -14.66 11.65 -8.92
C VAL A 389 -13.15 11.62 -8.74
N PHE A 390 -12.36 11.39 -9.81
CA PHE A 390 -10.90 11.35 -9.72
C PHE A 390 -10.27 12.71 -9.39
N LEU A 391 -10.80 13.80 -9.94
CA LEU A 391 -10.34 15.15 -9.59
C LEU A 391 -10.59 15.44 -8.10
N LEU A 392 -11.81 15.20 -7.62
CA LEU A 392 -12.19 15.43 -6.22
C LEU A 392 -11.43 14.52 -5.25
N GLY A 393 -11.22 13.26 -5.61
CA GLY A 393 -10.55 12.28 -4.76
C GLY A 393 -9.07 12.58 -4.52
N ARG A 394 -8.40 13.29 -5.44
CA ARG A 394 -6.98 13.67 -5.29
C ARG A 394 -6.78 15.05 -4.68
N LEU A 395 -7.71 15.97 -4.96
CA LEU A 395 -7.64 17.37 -4.58
C LEU A 395 -7.16 17.62 -3.13
N PRO A 396 -7.75 17.02 -2.07
CA PRO A 396 -7.40 17.37 -0.70
C PRO A 396 -6.01 16.91 -0.28
N PHE A 397 -5.48 15.87 -0.93
CA PHE A 397 -4.16 15.30 -0.59
C PHE A 397 -3.00 16.08 -1.22
N ARG A 398 -3.29 17.02 -2.14
CA ARG A 398 -2.28 17.79 -2.88
C ARG A 398 -2.19 19.26 -2.49
N LEU A 399 -3.05 19.73 -1.57
CA LEU A 399 -3.03 21.10 -1.09
C LEU A 399 -1.66 21.46 -0.49
N ARG A 400 -1.00 22.47 -1.05
CA ARG A 400 0.31 22.94 -0.54
C ARG A 400 0.20 24.04 0.50
N ASN A 401 -0.81 24.89 0.37
CA ASN A 401 -1.08 25.99 1.31
C ASN A 401 -2.56 26.00 1.72
N PRO A 402 -2.98 25.09 2.62
CA PRO A 402 -4.35 25.02 3.08
C PRO A 402 -4.64 26.18 4.04
N THR A 403 -5.65 26.99 3.73
CA THR A 403 -6.09 28.12 4.58
C THR A 403 -7.58 28.02 4.87
N GLU A 404 -8.03 28.64 5.97
CA GLU A 404 -9.46 28.73 6.27
C GLU A 404 -10.22 29.41 5.12
N GLU A 405 -9.67 30.47 4.52
CA GLU A 405 -10.28 31.16 3.38
C GLU A 405 -10.53 30.23 2.18
N LEU A 406 -9.52 29.41 1.82
CA LEU A 406 -9.67 28.43 0.74
C LEU A 406 -10.72 27.38 1.08
N LEU A 407 -10.77 26.95 2.35
CA LEU A 407 -11.79 26.01 2.85
C LEU A 407 -13.21 26.59 2.71
N TYR A 408 -13.43 27.83 3.14
CA TYR A 408 -14.72 28.53 2.96
C TYR A 408 -15.12 28.63 1.48
N ARG A 409 -14.18 28.98 0.59
CA ARG A 409 -14.43 29.06 -0.86
C ARG A 409 -14.80 27.72 -1.50
N CYS A 410 -14.47 26.60 -0.86
CA CYS A 410 -14.77 25.25 -1.32
C CYS A 410 -16.02 24.64 -0.67
N GLU A 411 -16.71 25.36 0.21
CA GLU A 411 -17.94 24.90 0.88
C GLU A 411 -19.07 24.56 -0.11
N ASP A 412 -19.04 25.16 -1.31
CA ASP A 412 -19.94 24.82 -2.43
C ASP A 412 -19.91 23.32 -2.81
N LEU A 413 -18.82 22.60 -2.52
CA LEU A 413 -18.72 21.15 -2.75
C LEU A 413 -19.75 20.34 -1.94
N LEU A 414 -20.25 20.89 -0.83
CA LEU A 414 -21.32 20.28 -0.04
C LEU A 414 -22.72 20.53 -0.65
N ARG A 415 -22.82 21.40 -1.67
CA ARG A 415 -24.09 21.84 -2.27
C ARG A 415 -23.99 21.78 -3.80
N LEU A 416 -23.65 20.61 -4.33
CA LEU A 416 -23.66 20.37 -5.77
C LEU A 416 -25.10 20.22 -6.29
N GLY A 417 -25.35 20.72 -7.50
CA GLY A 417 -26.66 20.65 -8.17
C GLY A 417 -27.00 19.23 -8.66
N ASP A 418 -27.59 19.12 -9.84
CA ASP A 418 -27.94 17.82 -10.44
C ASP A 418 -26.71 17.12 -11.05
N VAL A 419 -25.79 16.69 -10.19
CA VAL A 419 -24.65 15.83 -10.54
C VAL A 419 -24.91 14.41 -10.03
N GLY A 420 -24.24 13.42 -10.64
CA GLY A 420 -24.37 12.00 -10.24
C GLY A 420 -24.01 11.78 -8.76
N GLU A 421 -24.65 10.79 -8.13
CA GLU A 421 -24.51 10.49 -6.70
C GLU A 421 -23.04 10.23 -6.30
N GLU A 422 -22.30 9.48 -7.11
CA GLU A 422 -20.86 9.22 -6.88
C GLU A 422 -20.02 10.51 -6.79
N VAL A 423 -20.37 11.53 -7.59
CA VAL A 423 -19.69 12.83 -7.59
C VAL A 423 -20.04 13.61 -6.32
N LYS A 424 -21.30 13.59 -5.88
CA LYS A 424 -21.73 14.22 -4.61
C LYS A 424 -21.02 13.60 -3.43
N ASN A 425 -20.98 12.27 -3.37
CA ASN A 425 -20.31 11.53 -2.30
C ASN A 425 -18.81 11.84 -2.26
N SER A 426 -18.16 11.85 -3.42
CA SER A 426 -16.74 12.21 -3.54
C SER A 426 -16.46 13.65 -3.13
N ALA A 427 -17.36 14.59 -3.43
CA ALA A 427 -17.21 15.99 -3.06
C ALA A 427 -17.32 16.19 -1.54
N ILE A 428 -18.27 15.50 -0.88
CA ILE A 428 -18.44 15.53 0.57
C ILE A 428 -17.21 14.96 1.28
N LEU A 429 -16.71 13.79 0.84
CA LEU A 429 -15.51 13.16 1.41
C LEU A 429 -14.25 13.98 1.15
N SER A 430 -14.14 14.57 -0.04
CA SER A 430 -13.03 15.46 -0.41
C SER A 430 -12.99 16.68 0.51
N PHE A 431 -14.13 17.34 0.70
CA PHE A 431 -14.25 18.50 1.59
C PHE A 431 -13.95 18.14 3.05
N ALA A 432 -14.41 16.98 3.53
CA ALA A 432 -14.07 16.47 4.86
C ALA A 432 -12.55 16.32 5.08
N THR A 433 -11.83 15.76 4.10
CA THR A 433 -10.37 15.68 4.14
C THR A 433 -9.70 17.05 4.05
N MET A 434 -10.27 18.02 3.31
CA MET A 434 -9.78 19.40 3.30
C MET A 434 -9.85 20.03 4.70
N ILE A 435 -10.91 19.78 5.46
CA ILE A 435 -11.03 20.26 6.85
C ILE A 435 -9.86 19.72 7.68
N TYR A 436 -9.61 18.41 7.63
CA TYR A 436 -8.48 17.79 8.35
C TYR A 436 -7.15 18.43 7.96
N LYS A 437 -6.88 18.59 6.66
CA LYS A 437 -5.61 19.18 6.16
C LYS A 437 -5.43 20.63 6.59
N THR A 438 -6.48 21.44 6.54
CA THR A 438 -6.43 22.84 7.00
C THR A 438 -6.24 22.93 8.51
N CYS A 439 -6.99 22.15 9.27
CA CYS A 439 -6.96 22.22 10.73
C CYS A 439 -5.76 21.51 11.37
N ALA A 440 -5.08 20.63 10.63
CA ALA A 440 -3.76 20.12 11.01
C ALA A 440 -2.67 21.19 10.93
N VAL A 441 -2.84 22.25 10.13
CA VAL A 441 -1.92 23.39 10.06
C VAL A 441 -2.34 24.47 11.06
N SER A 442 -3.52 25.05 10.89
CA SER A 442 -4.06 26.05 11.82
C SER A 442 -5.55 26.28 11.53
N CYS A 443 -6.40 26.08 12.54
CA CYS A 443 -7.82 26.43 12.50
C CYS A 443 -8.23 27.13 13.80
N LYS A 444 -9.18 28.05 13.70
CA LYS A 444 -9.89 28.56 14.87
C LYS A 444 -10.77 27.44 15.45
N PRO A 445 -10.91 27.34 16.79
CA PRO A 445 -11.82 26.37 17.42
C PRO A 445 -13.24 26.44 16.85
N ASP A 446 -13.76 27.65 16.61
CA ASP A 446 -15.09 27.89 16.01
C ASP A 446 -15.24 27.22 14.63
N THR A 447 -14.18 27.18 13.82
CA THR A 447 -14.20 26.56 12.49
C THR A 447 -14.40 25.05 12.60
N VAL A 448 -13.67 24.40 13.53
CA VAL A 448 -13.75 22.96 13.79
C VAL A 448 -15.14 22.60 14.33
N ASP A 449 -15.64 23.36 15.30
CA ASP A 449 -16.95 23.13 15.91
C ASP A 449 -18.10 23.27 14.91
N ARG A 450 -18.05 24.31 14.05
CA ARG A 450 -19.07 24.55 13.03
C ARG A 450 -19.19 23.38 12.05
N TYR A 451 -18.07 22.90 11.51
CA TYR A 451 -18.11 21.78 10.57
C TYR A 451 -18.43 20.46 11.28
N THR A 452 -17.91 20.24 12.49
CA THR A 452 -18.26 19.05 13.29
C THR A 452 -19.77 18.96 13.50
N LYS A 453 -20.38 20.06 13.93
CA LYS A 453 -21.83 20.16 14.10
C LYS A 453 -22.56 19.91 12.78
N LEU A 454 -22.13 20.56 11.69
CA LEU A 454 -22.75 20.38 10.37
C LEU A 454 -22.80 18.91 9.95
N PHE A 455 -21.68 18.18 10.02
CA PHE A 455 -21.62 16.78 9.59
C PHE A 455 -22.38 15.84 10.54
N LEU A 456 -22.35 16.11 11.85
CA LEU A 456 -23.16 15.37 12.84
C LEU A 456 -24.65 15.56 12.64
N ASP A 457 -25.10 16.79 12.36
CA ASP A 457 -26.51 17.10 12.11
C ASP A 457 -26.97 16.41 10.83
N ARG A 458 -26.19 16.48 9.75
CA ARG A 458 -26.46 15.73 8.50
C ARG A 458 -26.57 14.23 8.73
N PHE A 459 -25.67 13.63 9.49
CA PHE A 459 -25.73 12.22 9.84
C PHE A 459 -27.02 11.85 10.60
N LYS A 460 -27.47 12.69 11.53
CA LYS A 460 -28.67 12.47 12.34
C LYS A 460 -29.98 12.68 11.55
N GLU A 461 -30.00 13.67 10.67
CA GLU A 461 -31.17 14.04 9.86
C GLU A 461 -31.40 13.08 8.68
N SER A 462 -30.35 12.44 8.16
CA SER A 462 -30.44 11.51 7.03
C SER A 462 -31.25 10.25 7.36
N THR A 463 -32.26 9.95 6.55
CA THR A 463 -33.08 8.73 6.65
C THR A 463 -32.56 7.58 5.79
N LEU A 464 -31.85 7.91 4.70
CA LEU A 464 -31.25 6.92 3.81
C LEU A 464 -29.99 6.31 4.43
N HIS A 465 -29.91 4.98 4.42
CA HIS A 465 -28.77 4.25 4.98
C HIS A 465 -27.43 4.65 4.32
N GLY A 466 -27.43 4.85 2.99
CA GLY A 466 -26.24 5.30 2.25
C GLY A 466 -25.71 6.66 2.70
N ASP A 467 -26.59 7.64 2.91
CA ASP A 467 -26.20 8.98 3.38
C ASP A 467 -25.63 8.93 4.79
N ARG A 468 -26.23 8.12 5.67
CA ARG A 468 -25.71 7.92 7.04
C ARG A 468 -24.30 7.33 7.03
N MET A 469 -24.03 6.36 6.15
CA MET A 469 -22.67 5.82 5.97
C MET A 469 -21.70 6.90 5.45
N LEU A 470 -22.13 7.68 4.46
CA LEU A 470 -21.32 8.74 3.85
C LEU A 470 -20.89 9.80 4.87
N TYR A 471 -21.84 10.35 5.65
CA TYR A 471 -21.52 11.38 6.64
C TYR A 471 -20.71 10.84 7.82
N LEU A 472 -20.92 9.57 8.19
CA LEU A 472 -20.06 8.90 9.17
C LEU A 472 -18.63 8.78 8.65
N GLN A 473 -18.44 8.36 7.39
CA GLN A 473 -17.11 8.30 6.77
C GLN A 473 -16.46 9.68 6.62
N ALA A 474 -17.26 10.71 6.33
CA ALA A 474 -16.77 12.09 6.30
C ALA A 474 -16.27 12.55 7.68
N LEU A 475 -16.98 12.23 8.76
CA LEU A 475 -16.51 12.48 10.13
C LEU A 475 -15.19 11.77 10.43
N CYS A 476 -14.96 10.56 9.88
CA CYS A 476 -13.66 9.89 9.97
C CYS A 476 -12.56 10.71 9.28
N ASN A 477 -12.81 11.15 8.05
CA ASN A 477 -11.85 11.92 7.26
C ASN A 477 -11.51 13.28 7.88
N MET A 478 -12.41 13.86 8.68
CA MET A 478 -12.16 15.11 9.41
C MET A 478 -11.12 14.96 10.53
N GLY A 479 -10.85 13.73 11.00
CA GLY A 479 -9.82 13.46 12.00
C GLY A 479 -10.05 14.16 13.34
N LEU A 480 -11.30 14.21 13.81
CA LEU A 480 -11.67 14.94 15.03
C LEU A 480 -10.97 14.36 16.28
N PRO A 481 -10.32 15.18 17.13
CA PRO A 481 -9.63 14.70 18.33
C PRO A 481 -10.54 13.91 19.30
N GLN A 482 -11.83 14.24 19.36
CA GLN A 482 -12.83 13.62 20.24
C GLN A 482 -13.78 12.67 19.50
N ILE A 483 -13.40 12.16 18.32
CA ILE A 483 -14.28 11.30 17.50
C ILE A 483 -14.76 10.05 18.25
N LEU A 484 -13.92 9.47 19.12
CA LEU A 484 -14.28 8.31 19.93
C LEU A 484 -15.50 8.61 20.82
N ASP A 485 -15.58 9.80 21.40
CA ASP A 485 -16.66 10.20 22.30
C ASP A 485 -17.98 10.35 21.54
N TYR A 486 -17.92 10.96 20.37
CA TYR A 486 -19.07 11.15 19.50
C TYR A 486 -19.62 9.83 18.94
N LEU A 487 -18.74 8.89 18.61
CA LEU A 487 -19.13 7.62 17.99
C LEU A 487 -19.41 6.49 19.00
N SER A 488 -18.97 6.63 20.26
CA SER A 488 -19.20 5.65 21.33
C SER A 488 -20.67 5.18 21.46
N PRO A 489 -21.69 6.06 21.42
CA PRO A 489 -23.09 5.62 21.50
C PRO A 489 -23.54 4.80 20.29
N ILE A 490 -22.98 5.06 19.11
CA ILE A 490 -23.26 4.31 17.89
C ILE A 490 -22.59 2.94 17.98
N ILE A 491 -21.30 2.90 18.30
CA ILE A 491 -20.50 1.67 18.47
C ILE A 491 -21.17 0.71 19.46
N ALA A 492 -21.59 1.22 20.61
CA ALA A 492 -22.26 0.47 21.66
C ALA A 492 -23.72 0.05 21.32
N GLY A 493 -24.24 0.41 20.15
CA GLY A 493 -25.61 0.06 19.73
C GLY A 493 -26.72 0.87 20.43
N LYS A 494 -26.41 1.95 21.14
CA LYS A 494 -27.41 2.76 21.86
C LYS A 494 -28.23 3.64 20.91
N THR A 495 -27.61 4.14 19.84
CA THR A 495 -28.24 5.06 18.87
C THR A 495 -28.70 4.36 17.60
N SER A 496 -28.05 3.27 17.21
CA SER A 496 -28.36 2.51 16.00
C SER A 496 -27.97 1.05 16.18
N ASN A 497 -28.91 0.15 15.92
CA ASN A 497 -28.65 -1.30 15.93
C ASN A 497 -28.18 -1.85 14.57
N ASP A 498 -28.01 -0.98 13.58
CA ASP A 498 -27.52 -1.36 12.27
C ASP A 498 -26.05 -1.80 12.34
N ARG A 499 -25.80 -3.08 12.05
CA ARG A 499 -24.49 -3.71 12.10
C ARG A 499 -23.44 -2.98 11.24
N HIS A 500 -23.79 -2.57 10.02
CA HIS A 500 -22.83 -1.95 9.10
C HIS A 500 -22.42 -0.55 9.58
N LEU A 501 -23.38 0.22 10.12
CA LEU A 501 -23.07 1.52 10.73
C LEU A 501 -22.23 1.38 12.00
N ARG A 502 -22.51 0.39 12.85
CA ARG A 502 -21.71 0.11 14.06
C ARG A 502 -20.28 -0.31 13.71
N PHE A 503 -20.11 -1.17 12.71
CA PHE A 503 -18.81 -1.61 12.24
C PHE A 503 -18.01 -0.45 11.64
N LEU A 504 -18.64 0.36 10.77
CA LEU A 504 -18.01 1.55 10.20
C LEU A 504 -17.61 2.57 11.29
N ALA A 505 -18.47 2.80 12.28
CA ALA A 505 -18.17 3.68 13.42
C ALA A 505 -17.03 3.12 14.30
N THR A 506 -16.91 1.80 14.41
CA THR A 506 -15.80 1.15 15.12
C THR A 506 -14.48 1.37 14.37
N TRP A 507 -14.49 1.26 13.05
CA TRP A 507 -13.31 1.50 12.22
C TRP A 507 -12.94 2.97 12.10
N ALA A 508 -13.92 3.87 12.20
CA ALA A 508 -13.72 5.31 12.21
C ALA A 508 -12.79 5.81 13.33
N VAL A 509 -12.74 5.12 14.47
CA VAL A 509 -12.01 5.60 15.66
C VAL A 509 -10.56 5.14 15.71
N ILE A 510 -10.07 4.34 14.74
CA ILE A 510 -8.66 3.90 14.67
C ILE A 510 -7.67 5.05 14.90
N PRO A 511 -7.81 6.23 14.24
CA PRO A 511 -6.85 7.33 14.41
C PRO A 511 -6.81 7.92 15.83
N SER A 512 -7.77 7.60 16.68
CA SER A 512 -7.87 8.10 18.07
C SER A 512 -7.62 7.01 19.11
N VAL A 513 -7.39 5.77 18.71
CA VAL A 513 -7.25 4.64 19.64
C VAL A 513 -5.96 4.69 20.45
N PHE A 514 -4.95 5.42 19.99
CA PHE A 514 -3.68 5.60 20.69
C PHE A 514 -3.66 6.78 21.68
N THR A 515 -4.70 7.62 21.72
CA THR A 515 -4.74 8.81 22.60
C THR A 515 -5.21 8.46 24.01
N ASP A 516 -6.20 7.58 24.13
CA ASP A 516 -6.76 7.13 25.42
C ASP A 516 -7.01 5.61 25.43
N PRO A 517 -5.96 4.81 25.72
CA PRO A 517 -6.09 3.35 25.84
C PRO A 517 -7.08 2.89 26.91
N GLY A 518 -7.29 3.69 27.96
CA GLY A 518 -8.22 3.38 29.04
C GLY A 518 -9.66 3.39 28.55
N LYS A 519 -10.05 4.45 27.85
CA LYS A 519 -11.38 4.56 27.24
C LYS A 519 -11.64 3.50 26.17
N VAL A 520 -10.61 3.17 25.37
CA VAL A 520 -10.71 2.06 24.41
C VAL A 520 -11.00 0.74 25.14
N HIS A 521 -10.33 0.47 26.26
CA HIS A 521 -10.61 -0.70 27.07
C HIS A 521 -12.06 -0.72 27.57
N GLU A 522 -12.56 0.40 28.12
CA GLU A 522 -13.93 0.52 28.64
C GLU A 522 -15.01 0.25 27.58
N ILE A 523 -14.77 0.63 26.33
CA ILE A 523 -15.75 0.50 25.23
C ILE A 523 -15.68 -0.89 24.57
N PHE A 524 -14.47 -1.35 24.22
CA PHE A 524 -14.31 -2.51 23.34
C PHE A 524 -14.18 -3.83 24.08
N TRP A 525 -13.73 -3.84 25.33
CA TRP A 525 -13.69 -5.08 26.12
C TRP A 525 -15.10 -5.68 26.33
N PRO A 526 -16.14 -4.91 26.71
CA PRO A 526 -17.51 -5.43 26.81
C PRO A 526 -18.06 -5.98 25.49
N LEU A 527 -17.72 -5.34 24.36
CA LEU A 527 -18.15 -5.79 23.03
C LEU A 527 -17.48 -7.09 22.60
N LEU A 528 -16.19 -7.27 22.94
CA LEU A 528 -15.46 -8.50 22.66
C LEU A 528 -16.04 -9.71 23.42
N VAL A 529 -16.35 -9.53 24.72
CA VAL A 529 -16.84 -10.61 25.59
C VAL A 529 -18.32 -10.93 25.38
N ASN A 530 -19.09 -10.01 24.79
CA ASN A 530 -20.50 -10.22 24.51
C ASN A 530 -20.70 -11.21 23.35
N ARG A 531 -21.08 -12.45 23.68
CA ARG A 531 -21.28 -13.53 22.71
C ARG A 531 -22.51 -13.34 21.81
N THR A 532 -23.41 -12.41 22.13
CA THR A 532 -24.56 -12.10 21.26
C THR A 532 -24.22 -11.10 20.16
N GLU A 533 -23.03 -10.48 20.20
CA GLU A 533 -22.59 -9.56 19.15
C GLU A 533 -22.12 -10.30 17.91
N SER A 534 -22.20 -9.62 16.76
CA SER A 534 -21.71 -10.19 15.50
C SER A 534 -20.19 -10.37 15.52
N LEU A 535 -19.70 -11.40 14.81
CA LEU A 535 -18.27 -11.63 14.64
C LEU A 535 -17.52 -10.37 14.15
N GLU A 536 -18.13 -9.59 13.25
CA GLU A 536 -17.57 -8.34 12.73
C GLU A 536 -17.23 -7.34 13.85
N ILE A 537 -18.16 -7.12 14.79
CA ILE A 537 -17.95 -6.19 15.92
C ILE A 537 -16.94 -6.76 16.91
N ARG A 538 -16.99 -8.07 17.19
CA ARG A 538 -16.04 -8.73 18.11
C ARG A 538 -14.61 -8.72 17.56
N VAL A 539 -14.43 -8.99 16.27
CA VAL A 539 -13.13 -8.90 15.57
C VAL A 539 -12.61 -7.46 15.54
N ALA A 540 -13.46 -6.49 15.24
CA ALA A 540 -13.07 -5.08 15.26
C ALA A 540 -12.65 -4.65 16.68
N SER A 541 -13.39 -5.08 17.70
CA SER A 541 -13.07 -4.82 19.11
C SER A 541 -11.72 -5.42 19.52
N LEU A 542 -11.48 -6.69 19.17
CA LEU A 542 -10.18 -7.34 19.38
C LEU A 542 -9.04 -6.58 18.69
N THR A 543 -9.26 -6.15 17.45
CA THR A 543 -8.26 -5.42 16.66
C THR A 543 -7.91 -4.09 17.32
N LEU A 544 -8.91 -3.31 17.76
CA LEU A 544 -8.68 -2.03 18.43
C LEU A 544 -8.00 -2.19 19.79
N LEU A 545 -8.34 -3.22 20.56
CA LEU A 545 -7.66 -3.54 21.83
C LEU A 545 -6.17 -3.87 21.61
N ILE A 546 -5.83 -4.53 20.51
CA ILE A 546 -4.42 -4.83 20.15
C ILE A 546 -3.69 -3.56 19.67
N LEU A 547 -4.37 -2.67 18.94
CA LEU A 547 -3.78 -1.42 18.42
C LEU A 547 -3.62 -0.32 19.47
N ALA A 548 -4.36 -0.37 20.57
CA ALA A 548 -4.38 0.63 21.64
C ALA A 548 -3.11 0.67 22.52
N LYS A 549 -1.94 0.31 21.97
CA LYS A 549 -0.67 0.16 22.70
C LYS A 549 -0.85 -0.61 24.03
N PRO A 550 -1.41 -1.84 23.98
CA PRO A 550 -1.71 -2.59 25.19
C PRO A 550 -0.44 -2.88 25.98
N THR A 551 -0.55 -2.87 27.31
CA THR A 551 0.53 -3.35 28.16
C THR A 551 0.74 -4.85 27.92
N PRO A 552 1.94 -5.41 28.21
CA PRO A 552 2.15 -6.86 28.15
C PRO A 552 1.10 -7.65 28.96
N ALA A 553 0.67 -7.12 30.11
CA ALA A 553 -0.40 -7.69 30.92
C ALA A 553 -1.76 -7.70 30.19
N GLY A 554 -2.07 -6.65 29.43
CA GLY A 554 -3.27 -6.59 28.58
C GLY A 554 -3.26 -7.65 27.48
N LEU A 555 -2.14 -7.85 26.79
CA LEU A 555 -1.99 -8.91 25.78
C LEU A 555 -2.09 -10.32 26.39
N ILE A 556 -1.49 -10.54 27.56
CA ILE A 556 -1.62 -11.82 28.29
C ILE A 556 -3.08 -12.04 28.73
N SER A 557 -3.80 -10.99 29.13
CA SER A 557 -5.23 -11.10 29.47
C SER A 557 -6.07 -11.49 28.26
N LEU A 558 -5.79 -10.91 27.08
CA LEU A 558 -6.40 -11.34 25.82
C LEU A 558 -6.07 -12.81 25.52
N PHE A 559 -4.84 -13.26 25.74
CA PHE A 559 -4.48 -14.68 25.58
C PHE A 559 -5.33 -15.61 26.46
N TRP A 560 -5.50 -15.31 27.75
CA TRP A 560 -6.33 -16.12 28.65
C TRP A 560 -7.81 -16.11 28.28
N TYR A 561 -8.31 -14.98 27.77
CA TYR A 561 -9.66 -14.91 27.24
C TYR A 561 -9.81 -15.75 25.97
N MET A 562 -8.91 -15.57 24.99
CA MET A 562 -8.96 -16.26 23.70
C MET A 562 -8.75 -17.77 23.83
N THR A 563 -7.95 -18.24 24.78
CA THR A 563 -7.81 -19.68 25.05
C THR A 563 -9.13 -20.33 25.48
N ASN A 564 -10.08 -19.59 26.05
CA ASN A 564 -11.41 -20.08 26.41
C ASN A 564 -12.51 -19.62 25.44
N GLU A 565 -12.16 -18.97 24.32
CA GLU A 565 -13.13 -18.49 23.34
C GLU A 565 -13.77 -19.67 22.58
N PRO A 566 -15.12 -19.79 22.58
CA PRO A 566 -15.81 -20.84 21.85
C PRO A 566 -15.84 -20.61 20.33
N SER A 567 -15.91 -19.35 19.87
CA SER A 567 -15.95 -19.05 18.44
C SER A 567 -14.62 -19.39 17.77
N GLN A 568 -14.64 -20.46 16.95
CA GLN A 568 -13.47 -20.91 16.19
C GLN A 568 -12.98 -19.84 15.20
N GLN A 569 -13.89 -19.03 14.64
CA GLN A 569 -13.53 -17.95 13.72
C GLN A 569 -12.80 -16.81 14.43
N LEU A 570 -13.27 -16.38 15.60
CA LEU A 570 -12.60 -15.33 16.39
C LEU A 570 -11.25 -15.81 16.92
N TYR A 571 -11.16 -17.07 17.37
CA TYR A 571 -9.89 -17.66 17.77
C TYR A 571 -8.90 -17.74 16.60
N GLN A 572 -9.37 -18.12 15.41
CA GLN A 572 -8.52 -18.15 14.21
C GLN A 572 -7.98 -16.78 13.84
N PHE A 573 -8.80 -15.73 13.97
CA PHE A 573 -8.36 -14.34 13.80
C PHE A 573 -7.23 -13.97 14.76
N TYR A 574 -7.39 -14.31 16.03
CA TYR A 574 -6.37 -14.07 17.06
C TYR A 574 -5.10 -14.89 16.80
N TYR A 575 -5.24 -16.18 16.49
CA TYR A 575 -4.11 -17.06 16.16
C TYR A 575 -3.28 -16.52 15.01
N THR A 576 -3.92 -16.18 13.88
CA THR A 576 -3.23 -15.61 12.71
C THR A 576 -2.58 -14.27 13.04
N THR A 577 -3.24 -13.39 13.80
CA THR A 577 -2.65 -12.13 14.27
C THR A 577 -1.38 -12.35 15.08
N ILE A 578 -1.42 -13.22 16.10
CA ILE A 578 -0.26 -13.49 16.95
C ILE A 578 0.88 -14.12 16.14
N GLN A 579 0.58 -15.12 15.30
CA GLN A 579 1.59 -15.79 14.47
C GLN A 579 2.25 -14.81 13.48
N SER A 580 1.46 -13.96 12.81
CA SER A 580 1.97 -12.92 11.93
C SER A 580 2.85 -11.89 12.65
N LEU A 581 2.60 -11.59 13.93
CA LEU A 581 3.40 -10.63 14.69
C LEU A 581 4.73 -11.20 15.20
N THR A 582 4.91 -12.52 15.28
CA THR A 582 6.07 -13.15 15.92
C THR A 582 7.43 -12.75 15.35
N GLN A 583 7.48 -12.38 14.07
CA GLN A 583 8.70 -11.99 13.36
C GLN A 583 8.53 -10.67 12.62
N THR A 584 7.57 -9.84 13.06
CA THR A 584 7.34 -8.54 12.45
C THR A 584 8.59 -7.67 12.51
N THR A 585 8.96 -7.13 11.36
CA THR A 585 10.03 -6.14 11.17
C THR A 585 9.47 -4.72 11.09
N TYR A 586 8.14 -4.56 11.04
CA TYR A 586 7.48 -3.27 10.96
C TYR A 586 7.67 -2.46 12.26
N PRO A 587 8.25 -1.24 12.22
CA PRO A 587 8.62 -0.49 13.42
C PRO A 587 7.50 -0.30 14.44
N CYS A 588 6.26 -0.04 13.99
CA CYS A 588 5.12 0.20 14.87
C CYS A 588 4.71 -1.04 15.67
N TYR A 589 4.93 -2.23 15.11
CA TYR A 589 4.51 -3.51 15.71
C TYR A 589 5.63 -4.20 16.49
N THR A 590 6.83 -3.64 16.52
CA THR A 590 7.99 -4.22 17.25
C THR A 590 7.66 -4.57 18.72
N HIS A 591 6.94 -3.70 19.42
CA HIS A 591 6.52 -3.93 20.81
C HIS A 591 5.52 -5.09 20.94
N LEU A 592 4.59 -5.23 19.99
CA LEU A 592 3.64 -6.34 19.94
C LEU A 592 4.35 -7.65 19.59
N GLY A 593 5.28 -7.61 18.63
CA GLY A 593 6.05 -8.75 18.17
C GLY A 593 6.82 -9.42 19.31
N ALA A 594 7.48 -8.64 20.16
CA ALA A 594 8.22 -9.16 21.31
C ALA A 594 7.36 -10.01 22.27
N VAL A 595 6.10 -9.60 22.52
CA VAL A 595 5.14 -10.35 23.35
C VAL A 595 4.53 -11.50 22.56
N ALA A 596 4.18 -11.28 21.29
CA ALA A 596 3.61 -12.29 20.41
C ALA A 596 4.54 -13.50 20.24
N SER A 597 5.86 -13.30 20.11
CA SER A 597 6.84 -14.40 20.02
C SER A 597 6.86 -15.28 21.29
N GLN A 598 6.54 -14.71 22.47
CA GLN A 598 6.42 -15.47 23.71
C GLN A 598 5.10 -16.26 23.74
N LEU A 599 4.00 -15.62 23.37
CA LEU A 599 2.66 -16.21 23.37
C LEU A 599 2.49 -17.30 22.30
N ALA A 600 3.12 -17.15 21.13
CA ALA A 600 2.92 -18.03 19.97
C ALA A 600 3.20 -19.51 20.23
N ARG A 601 4.03 -19.84 21.23
CA ARG A 601 4.31 -21.22 21.65
C ARG A 601 3.11 -21.90 22.32
N PHE A 602 2.19 -21.11 22.86
CA PHE A 602 1.00 -21.55 23.61
C PHE A 602 -0.30 -21.38 22.81
N VAL A 603 -0.27 -20.68 21.67
CA VAL A 603 -1.43 -20.50 20.80
C VAL A 603 -1.35 -21.51 19.65
N HIS A 604 -2.06 -22.63 19.79
CA HIS A 604 -2.13 -23.68 18.76
C HIS A 604 -3.31 -23.46 17.80
N PRO A 605 -3.20 -23.85 16.53
CA PRO A 605 -4.32 -23.80 15.60
C PRO A 605 -5.46 -24.72 16.07
N ARG A 606 -6.71 -24.22 16.04
CA ARG A 606 -7.92 -25.00 16.38
C ARG A 606 -8.80 -25.31 15.17
N SER A 607 -8.81 -24.40 14.19
CA SER A 607 -9.65 -24.47 13.00
C SER A 607 -8.82 -24.14 11.76
N HIS A 608 -9.17 -24.75 10.63
CA HIS A 608 -8.57 -24.46 9.32
C HIS A 608 -9.45 -23.50 8.49
N SER A 609 -10.32 -22.71 9.15
CA SER A 609 -11.15 -21.73 8.46
C SER A 609 -10.27 -20.66 7.82
N TRP A 610 -10.26 -20.63 6.48
CA TRP A 610 -9.53 -19.63 5.69
C TRP A 610 -10.28 -18.30 5.57
N ALA A 611 -11.57 -18.28 5.95
CA ALA A 611 -12.46 -17.14 5.73
C ALA A 611 -12.32 -16.02 6.76
N THR A 612 -11.74 -16.31 7.93
CA THR A 612 -11.49 -15.33 9.00
C THR A 612 -10.02 -15.39 9.42
N GLY A 613 -9.30 -14.28 9.34
CA GLY A 613 -7.88 -14.23 9.66
C GLY A 613 -7.24 -12.86 9.44
N ASN A 614 -6.11 -12.62 10.09
CA ASN A 614 -5.31 -11.40 9.93
C ASN A 614 -3.87 -11.78 9.59
N TYR A 615 -3.48 -11.53 8.35
CA TYR A 615 -2.19 -11.90 7.80
C TYR A 615 -1.34 -10.65 7.63
N ILE A 616 -0.31 -10.51 8.46
CA ILE A 616 0.64 -9.39 8.38
C ILE A 616 1.93 -9.93 7.75
N LEU A 617 2.34 -9.28 6.66
CA LEU A 617 3.62 -9.47 5.99
C LEU A 617 4.33 -8.13 5.96
N ASP A 618 5.60 -8.12 6.27
CA ASP A 618 6.36 -6.88 6.33
C ASP A 618 7.82 -7.10 5.99
N TYR A 619 8.49 -6.01 5.65
CA TYR A 619 9.93 -6.00 5.44
C TYR A 619 10.52 -4.68 5.90
N GLU A 620 11.80 -4.71 6.27
CA GLU A 620 12.53 -3.55 6.75
C GLU A 620 13.99 -3.62 6.29
N GLU A 621 14.51 -2.56 5.68
CA GLU A 621 15.93 -2.44 5.32
C GLU A 621 16.61 -1.37 6.19
N PRO A 622 17.11 -1.73 7.38
CA PRO A 622 17.60 -0.75 8.35
C PRO A 622 18.83 0.02 7.86
N ASP A 623 19.69 -0.59 7.05
CA ASP A 623 20.90 0.04 6.52
C ASP A 623 20.60 1.20 5.56
N ARG A 624 19.38 1.24 5.00
CA ARG A 624 18.91 2.27 4.06
C ARG A 624 17.73 3.09 4.56
N GLY A 625 17.01 2.61 5.59
CA GLY A 625 15.96 3.35 6.26
C GLY A 625 14.62 3.38 5.51
N TYR A 626 14.23 2.25 4.92
CA TYR A 626 12.89 2.07 4.34
C TYR A 626 12.32 0.70 4.69
N GLY A 627 11.00 0.57 4.60
CA GLY A 627 10.29 -0.68 4.80
C GLY A 627 8.88 -0.62 4.23
N GLY A 628 8.13 -1.69 4.46
CA GLY A 628 6.73 -1.73 4.08
C GLY A 628 5.95 -2.84 4.78
N LEU A 629 4.64 -2.65 4.79
CA LEU A 629 3.65 -3.49 5.43
C LEU A 629 2.58 -3.88 4.41
N LEU A 630 2.28 -5.17 4.33
CA LEU A 630 1.12 -5.72 3.64
C LEU A 630 0.29 -6.49 4.66
N GLN A 631 -0.91 -5.98 4.95
CA GLN A 631 -1.83 -6.60 5.89
C GLN A 631 -3.13 -6.98 5.19
N MET A 632 -3.56 -8.23 5.35
CA MET A 632 -4.84 -8.73 4.86
C MET A 632 -5.68 -9.22 6.03
N LEU A 633 -6.79 -8.53 6.28
CA LEU A 633 -7.75 -8.84 7.33
C LEU A 633 -9.05 -9.35 6.67
N LEU A 634 -9.41 -10.58 7.02
CA LEU A 634 -10.61 -11.28 6.54
C LEU A 634 -11.54 -11.53 7.71
N ILE A 635 -12.83 -11.24 7.55
CA ILE A 635 -13.89 -11.59 8.49
C ILE A 635 -14.92 -12.43 7.76
N GLY A 636 -15.01 -13.71 8.12
CA GLY A 636 -15.94 -14.69 7.59
C GLY A 636 -17.37 -14.44 8.01
N SER A 637 -18.30 -14.86 7.15
CA SER A 637 -19.69 -15.05 7.50
C SER A 637 -19.81 -16.26 8.42
N GLU A 638 -20.43 -16.07 9.58
CA GLU A 638 -20.88 -17.20 10.40
C GLU A 638 -21.91 -18.06 9.65
N LYS A 639 -22.61 -17.49 8.65
CA LYS A 639 -23.60 -18.21 7.86
C LYS A 639 -22.99 -18.99 6.70
N THR A 640 -22.26 -18.31 5.82
CA THR A 640 -21.81 -18.90 4.55
C THR A 640 -20.40 -19.51 4.61
N GLY A 641 -19.61 -19.20 5.66
CA GLY A 641 -18.20 -19.60 5.72
C GLY A 641 -17.32 -18.95 4.64
N LEU A 642 -17.80 -17.90 3.96
CA LEU A 642 -17.04 -17.06 3.03
C LEU A 642 -16.74 -15.71 3.70
N PRO A 643 -15.64 -15.01 3.34
CA PRO A 643 -15.36 -13.68 3.85
C PRO A 643 -16.53 -12.72 3.53
N ASN A 644 -17.07 -12.06 4.56
CA ASN A 644 -17.98 -10.91 4.42
C ASN A 644 -17.16 -9.64 4.24
N VAL A 645 -16.15 -9.43 5.08
CA VAL A 645 -15.31 -8.24 5.07
C VAL A 645 -13.90 -8.65 4.67
N MET A 646 -13.35 -7.95 3.68
CA MET A 646 -11.94 -8.03 3.30
C MET A 646 -11.35 -6.63 3.39
N ILE A 647 -10.31 -6.46 4.22
CA ILE A 647 -9.54 -5.24 4.36
C ILE A 647 -8.10 -5.55 3.97
N MET A 648 -7.60 -4.92 2.91
CA MET A 648 -6.19 -4.96 2.53
C MET A 648 -5.56 -3.61 2.79
N VAL A 649 -4.43 -3.60 3.48
CA VAL A 649 -3.59 -2.42 3.71
C VAL A 649 -2.22 -2.67 3.09
N ALA A 650 -1.78 -1.76 2.23
CA ALA A 650 -0.42 -1.75 1.71
C ALA A 650 0.23 -0.40 2.02
N GLU A 651 1.29 -0.43 2.81
CA GLU A 651 2.01 0.75 3.29
C GLU A 651 3.50 0.61 2.97
N GLN A 652 4.13 1.72 2.60
CA GLN A 652 5.59 1.83 2.49
C GLN A 652 6.03 3.05 3.28
N HIS A 653 7.15 2.96 3.99
CA HIS A 653 7.71 4.08 4.75
C HIS A 653 9.18 4.28 4.40
N ALA A 654 9.57 5.55 4.27
CA ALA A 654 10.93 6.00 4.02
C ALA A 654 11.03 7.48 4.41
N LEU A 655 12.24 7.99 4.71
CA LEU A 655 12.47 9.42 5.01
C LEU A 655 11.66 9.94 6.23
N GLY A 656 11.22 9.06 7.13
CA GLY A 656 10.29 9.44 8.21
C GLY A 656 8.88 9.81 7.72
N LEU A 657 8.53 9.46 6.48
CA LEU A 657 7.20 9.62 5.88
C LEU A 657 6.61 8.25 5.56
N THR A 658 5.28 8.19 5.48
CA THR A 658 4.56 6.98 5.07
C THR A 658 3.70 7.24 3.85
N THR A 659 3.79 6.35 2.88
CA THR A 659 2.95 6.33 1.67
C THR A 659 2.03 5.11 1.75
N GLU A 660 0.77 5.35 2.09
CA GLU A 660 -0.29 4.35 2.01
C GLU A 660 -0.74 4.19 0.55
N HIS A 661 -0.57 2.98 0.00
CA HIS A 661 -0.83 2.71 -1.41
C HIS A 661 -2.26 2.24 -1.67
N ALA A 662 -2.89 1.54 -0.72
CA ALA A 662 -4.28 1.11 -0.80
C ALA A 662 -4.83 0.66 0.55
N VAL A 663 -6.02 1.16 0.91
CA VAL A 663 -6.91 0.52 1.88
C VAL A 663 -8.17 0.10 1.11
N LEU A 664 -8.31 -1.20 0.84
CA LEU A 664 -9.47 -1.76 0.13
C LEU A 664 -10.36 -2.45 1.13
N THR A 665 -11.57 -1.91 1.36
CA THR A 665 -12.61 -2.55 2.17
C THR A 665 -13.72 -3.07 1.26
N CYS A 666 -13.87 -4.39 1.15
CA CYS A 666 -14.96 -5.01 0.40
C CYS A 666 -15.94 -5.71 1.33
N ASP A 667 -17.23 -5.37 1.22
CA ASP A 667 -18.34 -6.18 1.74
C ASP A 667 -18.86 -7.08 0.60
N ILE A 668 -18.68 -8.39 0.72
CA ILE A 668 -18.76 -9.34 -0.40
C ILE A 668 -20.21 -9.76 -0.70
N LEU A 669 -21.17 -9.51 0.18
CA LEU A 669 -22.40 -10.31 0.24
C LEU A 669 -23.53 -9.99 -0.75
N THR A 670 -23.44 -9.07 -1.71
CA THR A 670 -24.60 -8.88 -2.64
C THR A 670 -24.31 -8.27 -4.02
N LYS A 671 -23.29 -7.43 -4.19
CA LYS A 671 -23.09 -6.70 -5.46
C LYS A 671 -22.09 -7.34 -6.43
N TYR A 672 -21.12 -8.11 -5.95
CA TYR A 672 -20.01 -8.59 -6.79
C TYR A 672 -20.41 -9.71 -7.75
N TYR A 673 -21.24 -10.66 -7.30
CA TYR A 673 -21.74 -11.74 -8.17
C TYR A 673 -22.66 -11.20 -9.27
N VAL A 674 -23.50 -10.22 -8.93
CA VAL A 674 -24.39 -9.55 -9.90
C VAL A 674 -23.59 -8.66 -10.85
N PHE A 675 -22.57 -7.95 -10.38
CA PHE A 675 -21.70 -7.13 -11.23
C PHE A 675 -20.85 -7.98 -12.16
N CYS A 676 -20.15 -9.01 -11.69
CA CYS A 676 -19.37 -9.90 -12.57
C CYS A 676 -20.28 -10.66 -13.55
N TYR A 677 -21.46 -11.12 -13.12
CA TYR A 677 -22.44 -11.74 -14.02
C TYR A 677 -23.01 -10.73 -15.03
N GLN A 678 -23.40 -9.53 -14.63
CA GLN A 678 -23.92 -8.49 -15.54
C GLN A 678 -22.82 -7.95 -16.46
N PHE A 679 -21.59 -7.80 -15.97
CA PHE A 679 -20.43 -7.35 -16.73
C PHE A 679 -20.03 -8.42 -17.75
N ALA A 680 -19.90 -9.69 -17.35
CA ALA A 680 -19.65 -10.81 -18.26
C ALA A 680 -20.80 -10.99 -19.27
N LYS A 681 -22.07 -10.81 -18.84
CA LYS A 681 -23.25 -10.88 -19.71
C LYS A 681 -23.27 -9.72 -20.72
N LYS A 682 -22.95 -8.49 -20.30
CA LYS A 682 -22.78 -7.32 -21.20
C LYS A 682 -21.59 -7.50 -22.15
N LEU A 683 -20.48 -8.06 -21.68
CA LEU A 683 -19.30 -8.37 -22.51
C LEU A 683 -19.61 -9.46 -23.55
N SER A 684 -20.46 -10.43 -23.20
CA SER A 684 -20.85 -11.52 -24.10
C SER A 684 -21.86 -11.11 -25.18
N SER A 685 -22.56 -9.97 -25.01
CA SER A 685 -23.71 -9.60 -25.84
C SER A 685 -23.48 -8.47 -26.85
N LEU A 686 -22.26 -7.96 -26.99
CA LEU A 686 -21.96 -6.76 -27.79
C LEU A 686 -20.88 -7.05 -28.84
N TYR A 687 -21.11 -6.59 -30.08
CA TYR A 687 -20.08 -6.44 -31.11
C TYR A 687 -19.05 -5.43 -30.59
N PHE A 688 -17.82 -5.87 -30.28
CA PHE A 688 -16.79 -5.03 -29.67
C PHE A 688 -15.61 -4.81 -30.62
N GLU A 689 -15.70 -3.77 -31.43
CA GLU A 689 -14.52 -3.04 -31.86
C GLU A 689 -14.36 -1.82 -30.96
N PHE A 690 -13.21 -1.68 -30.29
CA PHE A 690 -12.93 -0.52 -29.45
C PHE A 690 -11.44 -0.21 -29.39
N SER A 691 -11.11 1.05 -29.20
CA SER A 691 -9.77 1.51 -28.89
C SER A 691 -9.61 1.72 -27.38
N VAL A 692 -8.40 1.51 -26.88
CA VAL A 692 -8.01 1.80 -25.50
C VAL A 692 -7.05 2.98 -25.55
N ASN A 693 -7.40 4.06 -24.85
CA ASN A 693 -6.52 5.19 -24.59
C ASN A 693 -6.66 5.61 -23.13
N TYR A 694 -5.72 5.16 -22.31
CA TYR A 694 -5.74 5.39 -20.87
C TYR A 694 -4.40 5.94 -20.40
N GLN A 695 -4.42 7.10 -19.76
CA GLN A 695 -3.28 7.68 -19.06
C GLN A 695 -3.56 7.83 -17.57
N ARG A 696 -2.56 7.56 -16.75
CA ARG A 696 -2.59 7.79 -15.31
C ARG A 696 -1.29 8.44 -14.88
N LEU A 697 -1.38 9.58 -14.21
CA LEU A 697 -0.23 10.26 -13.62
C LEU A 697 -0.42 10.39 -12.11
N THR A 698 0.64 10.11 -11.35
CA THR A 698 0.63 10.24 -9.90
C THR A 698 1.97 10.82 -9.44
N PHE A 699 1.95 11.61 -8.36
CA PHE A 699 3.15 12.06 -7.65
C PHE A 699 3.13 11.43 -6.26
N PRO A 700 3.65 10.20 -6.07
CA PRO A 700 3.48 9.46 -4.82
C PRO A 700 4.12 10.14 -3.62
N LEU A 701 5.22 10.86 -3.83
CA LEU A 701 5.94 11.59 -2.81
C LEU A 701 6.43 12.92 -3.38
N ALA A 702 6.18 13.99 -2.68
CA ALA A 702 6.81 15.29 -2.87
C ALA A 702 7.08 15.89 -1.50
N LEU A 703 8.36 15.93 -1.12
CA LEU A 703 8.86 16.57 0.08
C LEU A 703 9.67 17.79 -0.35
N LEU A 704 9.27 18.96 0.13
CA LEU A 704 9.92 20.24 -0.15
C LEU A 704 10.24 20.90 1.19
N LYS A 705 11.52 21.21 1.43
CA LYS A 705 11.96 21.93 2.64
C LYS A 705 12.80 23.14 2.26
N HIS A 706 12.32 24.32 2.65
CA HIS A 706 13.01 25.59 2.49
C HIS A 706 13.67 25.97 3.82
N GLN A 707 14.93 26.38 3.80
CA GLN A 707 15.59 26.84 5.02
C GLN A 707 16.64 27.92 4.70
N PRO A 708 16.87 28.86 5.64
CA PRO A 708 17.91 29.87 5.48
C PRO A 708 19.30 29.23 5.53
N THR A 709 20.20 29.80 4.75
CA THR A 709 21.63 29.55 4.85
C THR A 709 22.30 30.62 5.72
N ASP A 710 23.53 30.40 6.16
CA ASP A 710 24.30 31.40 6.94
C ASP A 710 24.55 32.71 6.19
N PHE A 711 24.39 32.74 4.87
CA PHE A 711 24.47 33.95 4.04
C PHE A 711 23.11 34.66 3.89
N GLY A 712 22.04 34.12 4.47
CA GLY A 712 20.67 34.65 4.40
C GLY A 712 19.92 34.35 3.11
N VAL A 713 20.56 33.64 2.17
CA VAL A 713 19.91 33.10 0.97
C VAL A 713 19.25 31.75 1.27
N THR A 714 18.32 31.33 0.41
CA THR A 714 17.50 30.13 0.65
C THR A 714 18.14 28.88 0.10
N ALA A 715 18.15 27.84 0.92
CA ALA A 715 18.36 26.47 0.47
C ALA A 715 17.00 25.76 0.32
N LEU A 716 16.83 25.06 -0.80
CA LEU A 716 15.71 24.15 -1.06
C LEU A 716 16.25 22.71 -1.06
N SER A 717 15.79 21.91 -0.11
CA SER A 717 15.93 20.46 -0.13
C SER A 717 14.64 19.86 -0.69
N GLN A 718 14.74 18.96 -1.66
CA GLN A 718 13.56 18.30 -2.21
C GLN A 718 13.80 16.83 -2.54
N VAL A 719 12.75 16.04 -2.32
CA VAL A 719 12.62 14.67 -2.81
C VAL A 719 11.26 14.54 -3.48
N ARG A 720 11.24 14.33 -4.80
CA ARG A 720 10.01 14.27 -5.61
C ARG A 720 10.00 13.03 -6.48
N PHE A 721 8.90 12.29 -6.47
CA PHE A 721 8.64 11.15 -7.34
C PHE A 721 7.43 11.42 -8.23
N SER A 722 7.53 11.00 -9.48
CA SER A 722 6.42 10.98 -10.43
C SER A 722 6.32 9.60 -11.05
N SER A 723 5.10 9.15 -11.29
CA SER A 723 4.81 7.89 -11.94
C SER A 723 3.73 8.09 -12.99
N PHE A 724 4.02 7.66 -14.21
CA PHE A 724 3.15 7.81 -15.35
C PHE A 724 2.92 6.46 -16.02
N MET A 725 1.66 6.09 -16.17
CA MET A 725 1.24 4.87 -16.83
C MET A 725 0.40 5.22 -18.05
N SER A 726 0.62 4.51 -19.15
CA SER A 726 -0.17 4.63 -20.37
C SER A 726 -0.49 3.25 -20.91
N ALA A 727 -1.77 2.99 -21.17
CA ALA A 727 -2.25 1.82 -21.88
C ALA A 727 -2.90 2.27 -23.18
N ARG A 728 -2.37 1.80 -24.32
CA ARG A 728 -2.86 2.16 -25.65
C ARG A 728 -3.08 0.92 -26.47
N GLY A 729 -4.20 0.80 -27.16
CA GLY A 729 -4.49 -0.41 -27.90
C GLY A 729 -5.78 -0.37 -28.68
N ARG A 730 -6.11 -1.50 -29.28
CA ARG A 730 -7.38 -1.72 -29.97
C ARG A 730 -7.74 -3.19 -29.98
N VAL A 731 -9.03 -3.46 -30.00
CA VAL A 731 -9.60 -4.77 -30.28
C VAL A 731 -10.44 -4.64 -31.53
N CYS A 732 -10.12 -5.43 -32.55
CA CYS A 732 -10.80 -5.45 -33.85
C CYS A 732 -11.35 -6.85 -34.14
N GLN A 733 -12.41 -6.93 -34.93
CA GLN A 733 -13.02 -8.18 -35.37
C GLN A 733 -12.58 -8.50 -36.81
N ASP A 734 -12.18 -9.75 -37.05
CA ASP A 734 -11.84 -10.18 -38.42
C ASP A 734 -13.10 -10.27 -39.31
N GLU A 735 -12.94 -10.16 -40.63
CA GLU A 735 -14.02 -10.10 -41.63
C GLU A 735 -15.02 -11.28 -41.55
N GLU A 736 -14.57 -12.46 -41.10
CA GLU A 736 -15.40 -13.67 -40.92
C GLU A 736 -16.15 -13.72 -39.57
N GLY A 737 -15.90 -12.75 -38.69
CA GLY A 737 -16.65 -12.52 -37.47
C GLY A 737 -16.38 -13.46 -36.28
N ALA A 738 -15.63 -14.55 -36.44
CA ALA A 738 -15.33 -15.52 -35.39
C ALA A 738 -14.06 -15.22 -34.56
N ALA A 739 -13.14 -14.44 -35.12
CA ALA A 739 -11.85 -14.11 -34.51
C ALA A 739 -11.75 -12.63 -34.11
N ARG A 740 -10.90 -12.34 -33.11
CA ARG A 740 -10.63 -11.01 -32.57
C ARG A 740 -9.13 -10.79 -32.48
N ASN A 741 -8.67 -9.66 -33.04
CA ASN A 741 -7.30 -9.20 -32.89
C ASN A 741 -7.25 -8.16 -31.79
N ALA A 742 -6.53 -8.48 -30.71
CA ALA A 742 -6.28 -7.54 -29.62
C ALA A 742 -4.81 -7.10 -29.66
N GLU A 743 -4.59 -5.79 -29.73
CA GLU A 743 -3.28 -5.15 -29.68
C GLU A 743 -3.25 -4.20 -28.48
N LEU A 744 -2.26 -4.34 -27.58
CA LEU A 744 -2.09 -3.48 -26.41
C LEU A 744 -0.62 -3.13 -26.18
N ASP A 745 -0.32 -1.85 -26.00
CA ASP A 745 0.98 -1.30 -25.62
C ASP A 745 0.87 -0.69 -24.22
N LEU A 746 1.46 -1.38 -23.24
CA LEU A 746 1.53 -0.92 -21.87
C LEU A 746 2.86 -0.23 -21.63
N ARG A 747 2.81 0.99 -21.09
CA ARG A 747 3.98 1.79 -20.74
C ARG A 747 3.87 2.27 -19.31
N TYR A 748 4.97 2.22 -18.60
CA TYR A 748 5.09 2.74 -17.25
C TYR A 748 6.42 3.46 -17.14
N SER A 749 6.39 4.69 -16.64
CA SER A 749 7.59 5.42 -16.26
C SER A 749 7.50 5.89 -14.81
N TRP A 750 8.64 5.90 -14.15
CA TRP A 750 8.83 6.44 -12.82
C TRP A 750 10.07 7.31 -12.84
N ASN A 751 9.93 8.58 -12.46
CA ASN A 751 11.04 9.51 -12.36
C ASN A 751 11.13 10.04 -10.92
N GLY A 752 12.32 10.03 -10.34
CA GLY A 752 12.59 10.55 -9.01
C GLY A 752 13.75 11.54 -9.01
N ILE A 753 13.59 12.64 -8.28
CA ILE A 753 14.60 13.68 -8.12
C ILE A 753 14.84 13.89 -6.63
N THR A 754 16.11 13.78 -6.22
CA THR A 754 16.60 14.32 -4.94
C THR A 754 17.47 15.51 -5.25
N SER A 755 17.33 16.61 -4.53
CA SER A 755 18.09 17.82 -4.79
C SER A 755 18.32 18.66 -3.55
N LEU A 756 19.51 19.26 -3.48
CA LEU A 756 19.81 20.38 -2.61
C LEU A 756 20.27 21.55 -3.48
N ARG A 757 19.47 22.62 -3.49
CA ARG A 757 19.71 23.82 -4.29
C ARG A 757 19.81 25.02 -3.38
N VAL A 758 20.66 25.98 -3.72
CA VAL A 758 20.72 27.30 -3.11
C VAL A 758 20.37 28.34 -4.16
N PHE A 759 19.44 29.22 -3.81
CA PHE A 759 19.01 30.29 -4.70
C PHE A 759 19.92 31.51 -4.57
N SER A 760 20.43 32.02 -5.69
CA SER A 760 21.07 33.32 -5.74
C SER A 760 20.06 34.39 -6.17
N PRO A 761 19.63 35.29 -5.26
CA PRO A 761 18.68 36.35 -5.61
C PRO A 761 19.30 37.42 -6.51
N LEU A 762 20.63 37.55 -6.47
CA LEU A 762 21.46 38.48 -7.24
C LEU A 762 21.33 38.21 -8.74
N SER A 763 21.63 36.98 -9.17
CA SER A 763 21.59 36.53 -10.57
C SER A 763 20.26 35.89 -10.99
N ASN A 764 19.35 35.64 -10.04
CA ASN A 764 18.12 34.87 -10.24
C ASN A 764 18.35 33.43 -10.72
N THR A 765 19.38 32.75 -10.20
CA THR A 765 19.69 31.37 -10.58
C THR A 765 19.79 30.44 -9.38
N TRP A 766 19.35 29.20 -9.58
CA TRP A 766 19.56 28.12 -8.63
C TRP A 766 20.91 27.44 -8.89
N TYR A 767 21.68 27.24 -7.83
CA TYR A 767 22.92 26.47 -7.84
C TYR A 767 22.71 25.21 -7.00
N GLY A 768 23.14 24.05 -7.49
CA GLY A 768 22.92 22.82 -6.74
C GLY A 768 23.37 21.58 -7.49
N ALA A 769 22.98 20.44 -6.92
CA ALA A 769 23.09 19.15 -7.57
C ALA A 769 21.76 18.41 -7.46
N ASP A 770 21.37 17.77 -8.56
CA ASP A 770 20.23 16.88 -8.66
C ASP A 770 20.73 15.44 -8.82
N ARG A 771 20.14 14.52 -8.07
CA ARG A 771 20.17 13.10 -8.36
C ARG A 771 18.86 12.70 -9.02
N SER A 772 18.90 12.50 -10.33
CA SER A 772 17.76 12.02 -11.11
C SER A 772 17.81 10.50 -11.26
N ARG A 773 16.66 9.86 -11.12
CA ARG A 773 16.45 8.41 -11.26
C ARG A 773 15.26 8.22 -12.18
N SER A 774 15.35 7.26 -13.08
CA SER A 774 14.32 7.00 -14.08
C SER A 774 14.18 5.51 -14.33
N ILE A 775 12.96 5.00 -14.26
CA ILE A 775 12.60 3.63 -14.63
C ILE A 775 11.56 3.74 -15.74
N HIS A 776 11.79 3.09 -16.86
CA HIS A 776 10.84 3.03 -17.97
C HIS A 776 10.62 1.58 -18.36
N ILE A 777 9.37 1.15 -18.34
CA ILE A 777 8.93 -0.20 -18.70
C ILE A 777 7.99 -0.08 -19.89
N ARG A 778 8.18 -0.92 -20.89
CA ARG A 778 7.28 -1.02 -22.04
C ARG A 778 7.04 -2.48 -22.40
N VAL A 779 5.77 -2.86 -22.40
CA VAL A 779 5.30 -4.23 -22.65
C VAL A 779 4.18 -4.19 -23.71
N PRO A 780 4.54 -4.23 -25.00
CA PRO A 780 3.58 -4.40 -26.08
C PRO A 780 3.27 -5.88 -26.29
N PHE A 781 2.00 -6.24 -26.39
CA PHE A 781 1.59 -7.58 -26.78
C PHE A 781 0.41 -7.54 -27.74
N ALA A 782 0.34 -8.54 -28.61
CA ALA A 782 -0.77 -8.73 -29.52
C ALA A 782 -1.22 -10.19 -29.48
N THR A 783 -2.53 -10.42 -29.53
CA THR A 783 -3.13 -11.74 -29.46
C THR A 783 -4.26 -11.89 -30.46
N HIS A 784 -4.33 -13.07 -31.08
CA HIS A 784 -5.46 -13.53 -31.87
C HIS A 784 -6.35 -14.41 -30.97
N ILE A 785 -7.61 -14.01 -30.78
CA ILE A 785 -8.57 -14.67 -29.90
C ILE A 785 -9.69 -15.23 -30.78
N THR A 786 -9.88 -16.54 -30.77
CA THR A 786 -10.99 -17.21 -31.46
C THR A 786 -11.94 -17.81 -30.43
N LEU A 787 -13.21 -17.42 -30.47
CA LEU A 787 -14.21 -17.77 -29.46
C LEU A 787 -15.44 -18.40 -30.12
N ASN A 788 -15.78 -19.63 -29.73
CA ASN A 788 -17.00 -20.32 -30.15
C ASN A 788 -17.73 -20.91 -28.93
N PHE A 789 -18.79 -20.22 -28.49
CA PHE A 789 -19.60 -20.64 -27.34
C PHE A 789 -20.37 -21.94 -27.57
N ALA A 790 -20.87 -22.19 -28.79
CA ALA A 790 -21.63 -23.40 -29.10
C ALA A 790 -20.77 -24.67 -29.00
N LYS A 791 -19.46 -24.55 -29.30
CA LYS A 791 -18.48 -25.63 -29.20
C LYS A 791 -17.63 -25.57 -27.92
N SER A 792 -17.91 -24.66 -26.98
CA SER A 792 -17.10 -24.42 -25.77
C SER A 792 -15.59 -24.34 -26.09
N HIS A 793 -15.24 -23.55 -27.11
CA HIS A 793 -13.89 -23.47 -27.67
C HIS A 793 -13.38 -22.01 -27.59
N LEU A 794 -12.30 -21.78 -26.85
CA LEU A 794 -11.56 -20.52 -26.79
C LEU A 794 -10.09 -20.81 -27.11
N LYS A 795 -9.57 -20.21 -28.17
CA LYS A 795 -8.16 -20.28 -28.55
C LYS A 795 -7.56 -18.88 -28.51
N ILE A 796 -6.47 -18.71 -27.77
CA ILE A 796 -5.68 -17.48 -27.71
C ILE A 796 -4.28 -17.81 -28.23
N VAL A 797 -3.86 -17.10 -29.27
CA VAL A 797 -2.52 -17.23 -29.87
C VAL A 797 -1.80 -15.90 -29.72
N ALA A 798 -0.57 -15.92 -29.21
CA ALA A 798 0.25 -14.72 -29.20
C ALA A 798 0.77 -14.43 -30.62
N VAL A 799 0.55 -13.21 -31.11
CA VAL A 799 0.96 -12.79 -32.46
C VAL A 799 1.92 -11.62 -32.40
N LYS A 800 2.67 -11.41 -33.47
CA LYS A 800 3.62 -10.31 -33.57
C LYS A 800 2.86 -8.99 -33.66
N HIS A 801 3.08 -8.09 -32.69
CA HIS A 801 2.49 -6.75 -32.69
C HIS A 801 2.92 -5.93 -33.92
N ARG A 802 1.99 -5.17 -34.54
CA ARG A 802 2.20 -4.42 -35.80
C ARG A 802 3.42 -3.49 -35.77
N ASP A 803 3.63 -2.77 -34.67
CA ASP A 803 4.73 -1.82 -34.52
C ASP A 803 6.07 -2.49 -34.12
N PHE A 804 6.13 -3.83 -34.06
CA PHE A 804 7.34 -4.57 -33.75
C PHE A 804 8.26 -4.68 -34.99
N MET A 805 9.04 -3.63 -35.26
CA MET A 805 10.16 -3.69 -36.19
C MET A 805 11.36 -4.41 -35.58
N ALA A 806 12.20 -5.07 -36.40
CA ALA A 806 13.47 -5.63 -35.96
C ALA A 806 14.29 -4.55 -35.22
N GLY A 807 14.67 -4.80 -33.96
CA GLY A 807 15.33 -3.83 -33.07
C GLY A 807 14.43 -3.13 -32.04
N SER A 808 13.14 -3.48 -31.97
CA SER A 808 12.26 -3.05 -30.87
C SER A 808 12.46 -3.96 -29.67
N GLN A 809 13.05 -3.44 -28.59
CA GLN A 809 13.23 -4.18 -27.33
C GLN A 809 12.03 -3.91 -26.42
N MET A 810 11.33 -4.96 -25.98
CA MET A 810 10.43 -4.86 -24.83
C MET A 810 11.25 -4.96 -23.56
N GLY A 811 10.72 -4.51 -22.43
CA GLY A 811 11.37 -4.71 -21.14
C GLY A 811 11.44 -3.42 -20.34
N GLY A 812 12.49 -3.31 -19.53
CA GLY A 812 12.67 -2.23 -18.57
C GLY A 812 14.05 -1.62 -18.71
N VAL A 813 14.12 -0.30 -18.67
CA VAL A 813 15.38 0.43 -18.54
C VAL A 813 15.33 1.24 -17.27
N TRP A 814 16.45 1.24 -16.57
CA TRP A 814 16.64 2.00 -15.36
C TRP A 814 17.97 2.73 -15.44
N HIS A 815 17.95 4.00 -15.10
CA HIS A 815 19.13 4.84 -15.13
C HIS A 815 19.09 5.82 -13.96
N SER A 816 20.26 6.17 -13.43
CA SER A 816 20.41 7.20 -12.41
C SER A 816 21.61 8.06 -12.74
N VAL A 817 21.51 9.36 -12.52
CA VAL A 817 22.57 10.33 -12.83
C VAL A 817 22.56 11.47 -11.84
N THR A 818 23.76 11.93 -11.47
CA THR A 818 23.97 13.16 -10.71
C THR A 818 24.32 14.29 -11.67
N LYS A 819 23.55 15.38 -11.64
CA LYS A 819 23.73 16.56 -12.50
C LYS A 819 23.96 17.80 -11.65
N LEU A 820 24.82 18.70 -12.12
CA LEU A 820 24.99 20.03 -11.53
C LEU A 820 23.99 21.00 -12.16
N ILE A 821 23.46 21.92 -11.36
CA ILE A 821 22.47 22.91 -11.78
C ILE A 821 23.16 24.27 -11.82
N SER A 822 23.43 24.78 -13.02
CA SER A 822 23.96 26.13 -13.24
C SER A 822 23.62 26.66 -14.63
N GLY A 823 22.34 26.93 -14.92
CA GLY A 823 21.90 27.69 -16.11
C GLY A 823 22.26 27.17 -17.52
N SER A 824 23.16 26.19 -17.66
CA SER A 824 23.57 25.60 -18.93
C SER A 824 22.81 24.30 -19.16
N THR A 825 22.16 24.21 -20.31
CA THR A 825 21.56 22.97 -20.82
C THR A 825 22.56 21.83 -20.79
N THR A 826 22.21 20.75 -20.11
CA THR A 826 22.93 19.49 -20.20
C THR A 826 22.95 19.04 -21.66
N ILE A 827 24.14 18.96 -22.24
CA ILE A 827 24.35 18.24 -23.50
C ILE A 827 24.12 16.76 -23.16
N ASP A 828 23.12 16.13 -23.77
CA ASP A 828 22.93 14.68 -23.74
C ASP A 828 24.22 14.04 -24.28
N GLN A 829 25.08 13.56 -23.38
CA GLN A 829 26.22 12.76 -23.79
C GLN A 829 25.70 11.40 -24.26
N PRO A 830 26.26 10.84 -25.36
CA PRO A 830 25.85 9.53 -25.84
C PRO A 830 26.15 8.46 -24.78
N HIS A 831 25.11 7.71 -24.40
CA HIS A 831 25.22 6.60 -23.46
C HIS A 831 26.08 5.47 -24.05
N ASN A 832 27.14 5.09 -23.35
CA ASN A 832 28.04 4.01 -23.79
C ASN A 832 27.64 2.70 -23.13
N ILE A 833 27.21 1.72 -23.94
CA ILE A 833 26.92 0.36 -23.49
C ILE A 833 28.24 -0.37 -23.26
N THR A 834 28.46 -0.90 -22.05
CA THR A 834 29.75 -1.49 -21.67
C THR A 834 29.73 -3.02 -21.69
N ASP A 835 28.63 -3.64 -21.24
CA ASP A 835 28.46 -5.10 -21.17
C ASP A 835 27.04 -5.48 -21.60
N GLU A 836 26.89 -6.46 -22.51
CA GLU A 836 25.61 -7.00 -22.97
C GLU A 836 25.59 -8.53 -22.87
N TRP A 837 24.59 -9.08 -22.19
CA TRP A 837 24.28 -10.49 -22.10
C TRP A 837 22.96 -10.77 -22.83
N THR A 838 22.90 -11.82 -23.63
CA THR A 838 21.65 -12.28 -24.25
C THR A 838 21.56 -13.80 -24.21
N MET A 839 20.33 -14.32 -24.07
CA MET A 839 20.03 -15.74 -24.07
C MET A 839 18.70 -16.00 -24.79
N ASP A 840 18.74 -16.86 -25.79
CA ASP A 840 17.54 -17.36 -26.46
C ASP A 840 16.97 -18.52 -25.66
N SER A 841 15.69 -18.42 -25.29
CA SER A 841 14.94 -19.50 -24.68
C SER A 841 13.72 -19.80 -25.54
N GLU A 842 13.81 -20.90 -26.30
CA GLU A 842 12.66 -21.44 -27.04
C GLU A 842 11.53 -21.81 -26.07
N ASP A 843 11.88 -22.28 -24.85
CA ASP A 843 10.92 -22.63 -23.80
C ASP A 843 10.08 -21.44 -23.34
N LEU A 844 10.70 -20.28 -23.13
CA LEU A 844 9.98 -19.04 -22.82
C LEU A 844 9.40 -18.37 -24.07
N GLY A 845 9.74 -18.88 -25.26
CA GLY A 845 9.48 -18.27 -26.55
C GLY A 845 10.01 -16.86 -26.67
N ALA A 846 11.18 -16.60 -26.08
CA ALA A 846 11.77 -15.28 -26.04
C ALA A 846 13.29 -15.28 -25.93
N ARG A 847 13.91 -14.27 -26.53
CA ARG A 847 15.28 -13.82 -26.27
C ARG A 847 15.27 -12.85 -25.10
N LEU A 848 15.93 -13.24 -24.03
CA LEU A 848 16.20 -12.38 -22.88
C LEU A 848 17.51 -11.66 -23.13
N GLY A 849 17.57 -10.37 -22.84
CA GLY A 849 18.78 -9.58 -22.91
C GLY A 849 18.93 -8.71 -21.68
N ALA A 850 20.16 -8.43 -21.31
CA ALA A 850 20.47 -7.51 -20.25
C ALA A 850 21.76 -6.77 -20.57
N SER A 851 21.79 -5.46 -20.37
CA SER A 851 23.00 -4.67 -20.55
C SER A 851 23.16 -3.61 -19.48
N VAL A 852 24.41 -3.21 -19.28
CA VAL A 852 24.82 -2.16 -18.35
C VAL A 852 25.44 -1.03 -19.17
N PHE A 853 25.12 0.22 -18.85
CA PHE A 853 25.61 1.39 -19.57
C PHE A 853 25.90 2.54 -18.61
N ASP A 854 26.87 3.39 -18.97
CA ASP A 854 27.37 4.50 -18.15
C ASP A 854 27.89 4.12 -16.75
N CYS A 855 28.28 2.86 -16.54
CA CYS A 855 28.74 2.36 -15.23
C CYS A 855 30.25 2.12 -15.22
N PRO A 856 31.08 3.13 -14.86
CA PRO A 856 32.53 2.94 -14.84
C PRO A 856 32.94 1.89 -13.81
N GLY A 857 33.51 0.77 -14.27
CA GLY A 857 34.10 -0.28 -13.42
C GLY A 857 33.12 -1.28 -12.79
N GLN A 858 31.84 -1.33 -13.21
CA GLN A 858 30.90 -2.36 -12.75
C GLN A 858 30.60 -3.41 -13.82
N THR A 859 30.50 -4.68 -13.40
CA THR A 859 30.08 -5.80 -14.25
C THR A 859 28.58 -6.08 -14.11
N PHE A 860 27.97 -6.69 -15.13
CA PHE A 860 26.56 -7.11 -15.12
C PHE A 860 26.16 -7.94 -13.88
N GLY A 861 27.02 -8.86 -13.43
CA GLY A 861 26.75 -9.70 -12.26
C GLY A 861 26.59 -8.91 -10.95
N ASN A 862 27.31 -7.80 -10.80
CA ASN A 862 27.21 -6.94 -9.62
C ASN A 862 25.90 -6.13 -9.61
N ALA A 863 25.44 -5.67 -10.79
CA ALA A 863 24.16 -4.98 -10.94
C ALA A 863 22.97 -5.89 -10.62
N LEU A 864 23.03 -7.17 -11.04
CA LEU A 864 21.96 -8.16 -10.79
C LEU A 864 21.90 -8.62 -9.32
N HIS A 865 23.01 -8.54 -8.58
CA HIS A 865 23.07 -8.93 -7.17
C HIS A 865 22.07 -8.14 -6.30
N LEU A 866 21.71 -6.91 -6.70
CA LEU A 866 20.75 -6.08 -5.98
C LEU A 866 19.29 -6.39 -6.30
N LEU A 867 18.97 -6.80 -7.54
CA LEU A 867 17.67 -7.42 -7.84
C LEU A 867 17.49 -8.70 -7.02
N LYS A 868 18.54 -9.51 -6.88
CA LYS A 868 18.52 -10.71 -6.03
C LYS A 868 18.22 -10.36 -4.56
N ARG A 869 18.74 -9.25 -4.02
CA ARG A 869 18.46 -8.80 -2.64
C ARG A 869 16.97 -8.56 -2.40
N ALA A 870 16.27 -7.99 -3.38
CA ALA A 870 14.83 -7.82 -3.30
C ALA A 870 14.11 -9.15 -3.09
N PHE A 871 14.65 -10.31 -3.47
CA PHE A 871 14.02 -11.63 -3.29
C PHE A 871 14.67 -12.49 -2.19
N LEU A 872 15.59 -11.94 -1.39
CA LEU A 872 16.11 -12.65 -0.21
C LEU A 872 15.07 -12.67 0.92
N ALA A 873 15.15 -13.70 1.75
CA ALA A 873 14.32 -13.87 2.94
C ALA A 873 14.76 -13.01 4.14
N LYS A 874 15.98 -12.46 4.10
CA LYS A 874 16.53 -11.64 5.19
C LYS A 874 15.69 -10.38 5.39
N ASN A 875 15.43 -10.03 6.66
CA ASN A 875 14.64 -8.88 7.09
C ASN A 875 13.21 -8.83 6.51
N LYS A 876 12.59 -10.01 6.33
CA LYS A 876 11.21 -10.12 5.87
C LYS A 876 10.42 -11.07 6.74
N ASN A 877 9.21 -10.65 7.08
CA ASN A 877 8.21 -11.47 7.74
C ASN A 877 7.24 -12.04 6.70
N TYR A 878 7.42 -13.32 6.32
CA TYR A 878 6.66 -13.95 5.23
C TYR A 878 6.02 -15.29 5.59
N HIS A 879 6.27 -15.81 6.80
CA HIS A 879 6.04 -17.22 7.15
C HIS A 879 4.57 -17.64 7.11
N MET A 880 3.64 -16.69 7.14
CA MET A 880 2.20 -16.93 7.14
C MET A 880 1.59 -17.19 5.76
N LEU A 881 2.31 -16.90 4.67
CA LEU A 881 1.87 -17.18 3.31
C LEU A 881 2.94 -17.97 2.54
N PRO A 882 2.62 -19.16 2.01
CA PRO A 882 3.47 -19.85 1.04
C PRO A 882 3.79 -18.92 -0.13
N GLY A 883 5.07 -18.79 -0.48
CA GLY A 883 5.52 -17.84 -1.50
C GLY A 883 5.60 -16.37 -1.05
N GLY A 884 5.34 -16.06 0.23
CA GLY A 884 5.36 -14.70 0.77
C GLY A 884 6.67 -13.93 0.53
N VAL A 885 7.82 -14.63 0.45
CA VAL A 885 9.11 -13.99 0.10
C VAL A 885 9.07 -13.36 -1.28
N ALA A 886 8.46 -14.04 -2.26
CA ALA A 886 8.35 -13.54 -3.62
C ALA A 886 7.40 -12.35 -3.70
N LEU A 887 6.27 -12.42 -2.97
CA LEU A 887 5.32 -11.31 -2.86
C LEU A 887 5.97 -10.07 -2.25
N LEU A 888 6.62 -10.21 -1.09
CA LEU A 888 7.37 -9.12 -0.47
C LEU A 888 8.57 -8.68 -1.32
N GLY A 889 9.11 -9.58 -2.14
CA GLY A 889 10.18 -9.23 -3.06
C GLY A 889 9.74 -8.34 -4.21
N LEU A 890 8.57 -8.61 -4.79
CA LEU A 890 7.92 -7.70 -5.74
C LEU A 890 7.54 -6.37 -5.07
N PHE A 891 7.01 -6.43 -3.85
CA PHE A 891 6.59 -5.24 -3.11
C PHE A 891 7.76 -4.32 -2.73
N SER A 892 8.89 -4.90 -2.29
CA SER A 892 10.12 -4.15 -1.97
C SER A 892 10.97 -3.80 -3.19
N LEU A 893 10.61 -4.31 -4.38
CA LEU A 893 11.42 -4.12 -5.59
C LEU A 893 11.59 -2.64 -5.90
N LYS A 894 10.50 -1.87 -5.97
CA LYS A 894 10.53 -0.42 -6.25
C LYS A 894 11.51 0.32 -5.33
N ASP A 895 11.50 0.03 -4.02
CA ASP A 895 12.34 0.73 -3.06
C ASP A 895 13.80 0.32 -3.22
N GLN A 896 14.09 -0.98 -3.45
CA GLN A 896 15.42 -1.42 -3.88
C GLN A 896 15.84 -0.74 -5.20
N LEU A 897 14.86 -0.50 -6.09
CA LEU A 897 15.05 0.23 -7.34
C LEU A 897 15.19 1.76 -7.19
N ALA A 898 15.13 2.31 -5.99
CA ALA A 898 15.49 3.71 -5.75
C ALA A 898 17.00 3.88 -5.48
N PHE A 899 17.71 2.80 -5.13
CA PHE A 899 19.13 2.85 -4.68
C PHE A 899 20.13 2.35 -5.71
N GLN A 900 19.70 1.88 -6.87
CA GLN A 900 20.62 1.65 -7.97
C GLN A 900 20.52 2.74 -9.03
N PRO A 901 21.55 2.79 -9.88
CA PRO A 901 22.90 2.26 -9.60
C PRO A 901 23.73 3.11 -8.64
N PRO A 902 24.75 2.50 -8.02
CA PRO A 902 25.56 3.15 -6.98
C PRO A 902 26.59 4.14 -7.55
N GLY A 903 26.69 4.31 -8.88
CA GLY A 903 27.63 5.22 -9.54
C GLY A 903 27.06 6.63 -9.79
N GLY A 904 27.94 7.59 -10.10
CA GLY A 904 27.59 8.98 -10.44
C GLY A 904 26.66 9.10 -11.65
N ALA A 905 26.88 8.27 -12.66
CA ALA A 905 25.90 7.84 -13.66
C ALA A 905 26.00 6.32 -13.75
N CYS A 906 24.91 5.63 -14.05
CA CYS A 906 24.90 4.21 -14.40
C CYS A 906 23.46 3.78 -14.74
N GLY A 907 23.29 2.76 -15.57
CA GLY A 907 22.01 2.22 -15.95
C GLY A 907 22.04 0.74 -16.28
N VAL A 908 20.87 0.11 -16.16
CA VAL A 908 20.61 -1.29 -16.49
C VAL A 908 19.44 -1.34 -17.45
N LEU A 909 19.61 -2.07 -18.53
CA LEU A 909 18.59 -2.34 -19.52
C LEU A 909 18.29 -3.83 -19.49
N LEU A 910 17.04 -4.19 -19.24
CA LEU A 910 16.51 -5.54 -19.37
C LEU A 910 15.62 -5.57 -20.60
N SER A 911 15.94 -6.45 -21.54
CA SER A 911 15.17 -6.64 -22.75
C SER A 911 14.56 -8.03 -22.84
N PHE A 912 13.36 -8.07 -23.42
CA PHE A 912 12.60 -9.25 -23.75
C PHE A 912 12.18 -9.11 -25.21
N VAL A 913 12.55 -10.07 -26.04
CA VAL A 913 12.25 -10.09 -27.47
C VAL A 913 11.57 -11.41 -27.79
N PRO A 914 10.31 -11.44 -28.23
CA PRO A 914 9.57 -12.67 -28.37
C PRO A 914 10.02 -13.39 -29.66
N LEU A 915 10.23 -14.70 -29.58
CA LEU A 915 10.73 -15.55 -30.67
C LEU A 915 9.57 -16.11 -31.51
N LEU A 916 8.56 -15.28 -31.83
CA LEU A 916 7.32 -15.68 -32.52
C LEU A 916 7.53 -16.21 -33.94
N THR A 917 8.76 -16.16 -34.47
CA THR A 917 9.14 -16.76 -35.76
C THR A 917 9.70 -18.19 -35.62
N GLN A 918 10.08 -18.58 -34.40
CA GLN A 918 10.67 -19.87 -34.03
C GLN A 918 9.67 -20.73 -33.27
N VAL A 919 8.90 -20.13 -32.35
CA VAL A 919 7.88 -20.78 -31.53
C VAL A 919 6.56 -20.02 -31.52
N GLU A 920 5.46 -20.72 -31.27
CA GLU A 920 4.10 -20.19 -31.18
C GLU A 920 3.49 -20.59 -29.82
N PRO A 921 3.21 -19.62 -28.92
CA PRO A 921 2.49 -19.88 -27.68
C PRO A 921 0.99 -19.94 -27.94
N VAL A 922 0.34 -21.00 -27.46
CA VAL A 922 -1.10 -21.24 -27.62
C VAL A 922 -1.74 -21.55 -26.27
N LEU A 923 -2.79 -20.80 -25.92
CA LEU A 923 -3.73 -21.18 -24.87
C LEU A 923 -5.02 -21.65 -25.53
N LEU A 924 -5.47 -22.85 -25.20
CA LEU A 924 -6.68 -23.46 -25.74
C LEU A 924 -7.55 -23.97 -24.58
N LEU A 925 -8.81 -23.59 -24.61
CA LEU A 925 -9.86 -24.14 -23.76
C LEU A 925 -10.90 -24.79 -24.67
N GLU A 926 -11.03 -26.11 -24.58
CA GLU A 926 -11.95 -26.88 -25.41
C GLU A 926 -12.59 -28.00 -24.57
N ASN A 927 -13.93 -28.11 -24.55
CA ASN A 927 -14.63 -29.22 -23.89
C ASN A 927 -14.17 -29.47 -22.42
N ASN A 928 -14.05 -28.42 -21.60
CA ASN A 928 -13.54 -28.44 -20.21
C ASN A 928 -12.07 -28.88 -20.04
N LYS A 929 -11.28 -28.79 -21.11
CA LYS A 929 -9.85 -29.03 -21.14
C LYS A 929 -9.12 -27.71 -21.42
N LEU A 930 -8.28 -27.28 -20.50
CA LEU A 930 -7.37 -26.16 -20.63
C LEU A 930 -5.99 -26.69 -21.03
N SER A 931 -5.42 -26.22 -22.13
CA SER A 931 -4.04 -26.51 -22.54
C SER A 931 -3.31 -25.22 -22.83
N LEU A 932 -2.14 -25.05 -22.22
CA LEU A 932 -1.14 -24.04 -22.55
C LEU A 932 0.04 -24.75 -23.20
N SER A 933 0.39 -24.40 -24.42
CA SER A 933 1.46 -25.06 -25.17
C SER A 933 2.38 -24.06 -25.86
N MET A 934 3.60 -24.53 -26.11
CA MET A 934 4.59 -23.88 -26.95
C MET A 934 4.92 -24.82 -28.11
N THR A 935 4.69 -24.39 -29.35
CA THR A 935 4.93 -25.19 -30.56
C THR A 935 6.05 -24.60 -31.41
N ARG A 936 6.97 -25.43 -31.88
CA ARG A 936 8.00 -25.11 -32.89
C ARG A 936 7.57 -25.61 -34.28
N ARG A 937 8.33 -25.26 -35.32
CA ARG A 937 8.10 -25.77 -36.69
C ARG A 937 8.18 -27.30 -36.81
N ASP A 938 8.96 -27.94 -35.94
CA ASP A 938 9.19 -29.39 -35.91
C ASP A 938 8.22 -30.14 -34.98
N GLY A 939 7.35 -29.44 -34.24
CA GLY A 939 6.34 -30.04 -33.37
C GLY A 939 6.15 -29.32 -32.04
N LEU A 940 5.50 -29.98 -31.09
CA LEU A 940 5.25 -29.47 -29.75
C LEU A 940 6.55 -29.42 -28.92
N LEU A 941 6.93 -28.24 -28.42
CA LEU A 941 8.08 -28.09 -27.52
C LEU A 941 7.71 -28.45 -26.09
N TRP A 942 6.64 -27.84 -25.57
CA TRP A 942 6.07 -28.23 -24.28
C TRP A 942 4.57 -27.96 -24.23
N GLU A 943 3.86 -28.70 -23.39
CA GLU A 943 2.43 -28.55 -23.15
C GLU A 943 2.11 -28.76 -21.68
N ILE A 944 1.30 -27.86 -21.12
CA ILE A 944 0.62 -28.03 -19.85
C ILE A 944 -0.86 -28.15 -20.16
N GLN A 945 -1.45 -29.25 -19.77
CA GLN A 945 -2.82 -29.59 -20.03
C GLN A 945 -3.49 -29.97 -18.72
N ALA A 946 -4.68 -29.44 -18.46
CA ALA A 946 -5.55 -29.85 -17.37
C ALA A 946 -6.96 -29.99 -17.91
N GLY A 947 -7.69 -31.01 -17.50
CA GLY A 947 -9.06 -31.22 -17.96
C GLY A 947 -9.90 -31.95 -16.94
N MET A 948 -11.20 -31.64 -16.94
CA MET A 948 -12.18 -32.34 -16.11
C MET A 948 -13.19 -33.07 -16.99
N LYS A 949 -13.37 -34.36 -16.76
CA LYS A 949 -14.35 -35.19 -17.47
C LYS A 949 -15.33 -35.84 -16.49
N HIS A 950 -16.59 -35.90 -16.87
CA HIS A 950 -17.58 -36.71 -16.17
C HIS A 950 -17.50 -38.18 -16.61
N LEU A 951 -17.44 -39.08 -15.63
CA LEU A 951 -17.46 -40.53 -15.82
C LEU A 951 -18.91 -41.06 -15.82
N HIS A 952 -19.12 -42.24 -16.40
CA HIS A 952 -20.45 -42.85 -16.56
C HIS A 952 -21.14 -43.19 -15.21
N ASP A 953 -20.35 -43.42 -14.17
CA ASP A 953 -20.77 -43.64 -12.78
C ASP A 953 -21.09 -42.32 -12.03
N GLY A 954 -20.93 -41.17 -12.70
CA GLY A 954 -21.13 -39.84 -12.15
C GLY A 954 -19.88 -39.20 -11.53
N ASN A 955 -18.77 -39.93 -11.38
CA ASN A 955 -17.52 -39.39 -10.85
C ASN A 955 -16.92 -38.33 -11.81
N LYS A 956 -16.02 -37.49 -11.31
CA LYS A 956 -15.27 -36.51 -12.11
C LYS A 956 -13.81 -36.89 -12.14
N GLU A 957 -13.26 -37.12 -13.31
CA GLU A 957 -11.83 -37.30 -13.48
C GLU A 957 -11.19 -35.94 -13.75
N ALA A 958 -10.25 -35.52 -12.91
CA ALA A 958 -9.35 -34.41 -13.18
C ALA A 958 -8.01 -34.95 -13.68
N ALA A 959 -7.75 -34.78 -14.96
CA ALA A 959 -6.50 -35.16 -15.58
C ALA A 959 -5.60 -33.95 -15.75
N PHE A 960 -4.30 -34.14 -15.55
CA PHE A 960 -3.28 -33.16 -15.86
C PHE A 960 -2.11 -33.84 -16.58
N LYS A 961 -1.48 -33.08 -17.47
CA LYS A 961 -0.35 -33.51 -18.26
C LYS A 961 0.57 -32.32 -18.46
N LEU A 962 1.83 -32.49 -18.12
CA LEU A 962 2.93 -31.60 -18.41
C LEU A 962 3.91 -32.42 -19.24
N TYR A 963 4.21 -31.93 -20.43
CA TYR A 963 5.10 -32.57 -21.37
C TYR A 963 6.15 -31.55 -21.82
N HIS A 964 7.41 -31.95 -21.86
CA HIS A 964 8.51 -31.15 -22.40
C HIS A 964 9.39 -32.03 -23.30
N ALA A 965 9.54 -31.60 -24.56
CA ALA A 965 10.33 -32.27 -25.58
C ALA A 965 11.81 -31.83 -25.51
N PRO A 966 12.77 -32.73 -25.81
CA PRO A 966 14.20 -32.39 -25.78
C PRO A 966 14.56 -31.28 -26.79
N SER A 967 15.27 -30.26 -26.33
CA SER A 967 15.97 -29.29 -27.18
C SER A 967 17.23 -29.93 -27.76
N ILE A 968 17.37 -29.98 -29.09
CA ILE A 968 18.46 -30.71 -29.76
C ILE A 968 19.82 -30.01 -29.57
N SER A 969 20.83 -30.84 -29.26
CA SER A 969 22.30 -30.67 -29.26
C SER A 969 22.96 -29.66 -28.31
N VAL A 970 23.28 -30.12 -27.08
CA VAL A 970 24.55 -29.74 -26.43
C VAL A 970 25.35 -31.02 -26.19
N SER A 971 26.50 -31.10 -26.84
CA SER A 971 27.54 -32.12 -26.67
C SER A 971 28.45 -31.73 -25.51
N ALA A 972 27.95 -31.78 -24.29
CA ALA A 972 28.78 -31.78 -23.08
C ALA A 972 28.00 -32.53 -22.00
N GLY A 973 28.64 -33.52 -21.39
CA GLY A 973 27.98 -34.55 -20.60
C GLY A 973 27.15 -34.03 -19.42
N GLY A 974 26.03 -34.72 -19.15
CA GLY A 974 25.55 -34.89 -17.79
C GLY A 974 24.23 -34.26 -17.37
N PHE A 975 23.32 -33.82 -18.26
CA PHE A 975 22.01 -33.31 -17.82
C PHE A 975 20.81 -33.87 -18.61
N TRP A 976 19.77 -34.24 -17.84
CA TRP A 976 18.52 -34.99 -18.14
C TRP A 976 17.65 -34.37 -19.25
N ARG A 977 16.90 -35.17 -20.03
CA ARG A 977 16.39 -34.74 -21.37
C ARG A 977 14.91 -34.94 -21.72
N VAL A 978 14.05 -35.44 -20.84
CA VAL A 978 12.59 -35.37 -21.02
C VAL A 978 12.00 -35.19 -19.64
N ILE A 979 11.01 -34.31 -19.46
CA ILE A 979 10.18 -34.30 -18.24
C ILE A 979 8.75 -34.49 -18.69
N GLN A 980 8.16 -35.61 -18.29
CA GLN A 980 6.75 -35.88 -18.50
C GLN A 980 6.12 -36.11 -17.13
N LEU A 981 5.18 -35.26 -16.78
CA LEU A 981 4.39 -35.36 -15.57
C LEU A 981 2.95 -35.53 -16.01
N GLU A 982 2.42 -36.72 -15.87
CA GLU A 982 1.03 -37.01 -16.23
C GLU A 982 0.33 -37.64 -15.04
N GLY A 983 -0.91 -37.26 -14.83
CA GLY A 983 -1.69 -37.87 -13.77
C GLY A 983 -3.17 -37.64 -13.98
N ALA A 984 -3.94 -38.52 -13.37
CA ALA A 984 -5.37 -38.39 -13.29
C ALA A 984 -5.80 -38.69 -11.86
N PHE A 985 -6.62 -37.82 -11.32
CA PHE A 985 -7.31 -38.04 -10.07
C PHE A 985 -8.78 -38.26 -10.39
N ILE A 986 -9.29 -39.42 -10.01
CA ILE A 986 -10.72 -39.67 -9.98
C ILE A 986 -11.23 -39.05 -8.70
N ILE A 987 -12.17 -38.14 -8.89
CA ILE A 987 -12.78 -37.42 -7.82
C ILE A 987 -14.28 -37.75 -7.75
N PRO A 988 -14.84 -38.08 -6.58
CA PRO A 988 -16.11 -38.80 -6.52
C PRO A 988 -17.32 -37.96 -6.95
N SER A 989 -18.36 -38.62 -7.43
CA SER A 989 -19.59 -38.00 -7.88
C SER A 989 -20.32 -37.26 -6.76
N ARG A 990 -21.01 -36.18 -7.14
CA ARG A 990 -22.04 -35.51 -6.33
C ARG A 990 -23.27 -36.38 -6.00
N LYS A 991 -23.38 -37.58 -6.60
CA LYS A 991 -24.45 -38.56 -6.37
C LYS A 991 -24.08 -39.65 -5.34
N SER A 992 -22.94 -39.55 -4.66
CA SER A 992 -22.56 -40.49 -3.62
C SER A 992 -23.46 -40.33 -2.38
N GLY A 993 -24.39 -41.27 -2.18
CA GLY A 993 -25.17 -41.42 -0.96
C GLY A 993 -24.56 -42.46 -0.01
N VAL A 994 -25.20 -42.71 1.14
CA VAL A 994 -24.71 -43.64 2.20
C VAL A 994 -24.34 -45.05 1.72
N PHE A 995 -24.95 -45.54 0.64
CA PHE A 995 -24.65 -46.84 0.05
C PHE A 995 -23.42 -46.88 -0.86
N HIS A 996 -22.90 -45.73 -1.24
CA HIS A 996 -21.66 -45.55 -1.99
C HIS A 996 -20.83 -44.52 -1.22
N PRO A 997 -20.21 -44.91 -0.07
CA PRO A 997 -19.32 -44.00 0.65
C PRO A 997 -18.38 -43.35 -0.38
N PRO A 998 -18.11 -42.03 -0.27
CA PRO A 998 -17.40 -41.31 -1.31
C PRO A 998 -16.14 -42.10 -1.64
N ALA A 999 -15.98 -42.42 -2.92
CA ALA A 999 -14.80 -43.14 -3.33
C ALA A 999 -13.59 -42.35 -2.80
N PRO A 1000 -12.62 -42.98 -2.15
CA PRO A 1000 -11.36 -42.31 -1.82
C PRO A 1000 -10.83 -41.59 -3.06
N ILE A 1001 -10.15 -40.45 -2.90
CA ILE A 1001 -9.47 -39.82 -4.04
C ILE A 1001 -8.44 -40.83 -4.55
N THR A 1002 -8.78 -41.51 -5.64
CA THR A 1002 -7.88 -42.47 -6.27
C THR A 1002 -7.30 -41.82 -7.49
N GLY A 1003 -6.01 -41.95 -7.64
CA GLY A 1003 -5.36 -41.39 -8.79
C GLY A 1003 -3.95 -41.88 -8.89
N TYR A 1004 -3.38 -41.56 -10.03
CA TYR A 1004 -1.96 -41.74 -10.23
C TYR A 1004 -1.35 -40.45 -10.72
N THR A 1005 -0.10 -40.21 -10.37
CA THR A 1005 0.75 -39.34 -11.16
C THR A 1005 2.06 -40.05 -11.43
N ILE A 1006 2.49 -39.95 -12.67
CA ILE A 1006 3.73 -40.48 -13.18
C ILE A 1006 4.57 -39.27 -13.53
N VAL A 1007 5.68 -39.10 -12.81
CA VAL A 1007 6.76 -38.18 -13.20
C VAL A 1007 7.83 -39.04 -13.83
N SER A 1008 8.17 -38.83 -15.08
CA SER A 1008 9.27 -39.52 -15.73
C SER A 1008 10.31 -38.54 -16.25
N TRP A 1009 11.59 -38.90 -16.10
CA TRP A 1009 12.69 -38.16 -16.65
C TRP A 1009 13.86 -39.06 -17.10
N GLY A 1010 14.49 -38.74 -18.24
CA GLY A 1010 15.53 -39.59 -18.84
C GLY A 1010 16.10 -39.10 -20.17
N ASP A 1011 16.95 -39.92 -20.81
CA ASP A 1011 17.58 -39.63 -22.10
C ASP A 1011 16.64 -40.04 -23.27
N ALA A 1012 16.47 -39.14 -24.24
CA ALA A 1012 15.38 -39.14 -25.21
C ALA A 1012 15.60 -40.07 -26.43
N GLN A 1013 16.18 -41.25 -26.23
CA GLN A 1013 16.23 -42.28 -27.28
C GLN A 1013 15.22 -43.39 -26.99
N PRO A 1014 14.26 -43.66 -27.91
CA PRO A 1014 13.24 -44.71 -27.76
C PRO A 1014 13.79 -46.12 -27.47
N SER A 1015 15.07 -46.37 -27.77
CA SER A 1015 15.73 -47.66 -27.58
C SER A 1015 16.27 -47.90 -26.15
N ASN A 1016 16.24 -46.91 -25.25
CA ASN A 1016 16.86 -47.00 -23.91
C ASN A 1016 15.84 -46.77 -22.77
N SER A 1017 14.72 -47.49 -22.77
CA SER A 1017 13.70 -47.42 -21.71
C SER A 1017 14.23 -47.76 -20.31
N GLU A 1018 15.35 -48.48 -20.20
CA GLU A 1018 15.96 -48.91 -18.94
C GLU A 1018 16.60 -47.76 -18.12
N LYS A 1019 16.83 -46.58 -18.73
CA LYS A 1019 17.44 -45.40 -18.06
C LYS A 1019 16.42 -44.35 -17.60
N LEU A 1020 15.12 -44.57 -17.80
CA LEU A 1020 14.08 -43.65 -17.38
C LEU A 1020 13.93 -43.71 -15.85
N SER A 1021 14.11 -42.59 -15.17
CA SER A 1021 13.70 -42.47 -13.77
C SER A 1021 12.20 -42.18 -13.75
N VAL A 1022 11.46 -42.91 -12.93
CA VAL A 1022 10.00 -42.75 -12.84
C VAL A 1022 9.59 -42.67 -11.39
N LEU A 1023 8.82 -41.66 -11.04
CA LEU A 1023 8.09 -41.52 -9.78
C LEU A 1023 6.61 -41.80 -10.06
N ASN A 1024 6.10 -42.92 -9.57
CA ASN A 1024 4.69 -43.26 -9.65
C ASN A 1024 4.06 -43.06 -8.27
N VAL A 1025 3.25 -42.01 -8.15
CA VAL A 1025 2.45 -41.76 -6.96
C VAL A 1025 1.07 -42.33 -7.22
N LYS A 1026 0.70 -43.36 -6.48
CA LYS A 1026 -0.65 -43.93 -6.50
C LYS A 1026 -1.36 -43.57 -5.20
N VAL A 1027 -2.42 -42.79 -5.28
CA VAL A 1027 -3.29 -42.54 -4.13
C VAL A 1027 -4.35 -43.63 -4.09
N VAL A 1028 -4.42 -44.32 -2.95
CA VAL A 1028 -5.37 -45.38 -2.67
C VAL A 1028 -6.01 -45.14 -1.29
N PRO A 1029 -7.22 -45.65 -1.05
CA PRO A 1029 -7.79 -45.67 0.30
C PRO A 1029 -6.84 -46.31 1.31
N GLY A 1030 -6.86 -45.80 2.55
CA GLY A 1030 -6.08 -46.35 3.65
C GLY A 1030 -6.43 -47.79 4.03
N ASN A 1031 -7.62 -48.26 3.68
CA ASN A 1031 -8.07 -49.65 3.87
C ASN A 1031 -8.82 -50.16 2.63
N ASN A 1032 -8.60 -51.43 2.27
CA ASN A 1032 -9.39 -52.15 1.25
C ASN A 1032 -10.77 -52.48 1.84
N ILE A 1033 -11.70 -51.53 1.77
CA ILE A 1033 -13.07 -51.76 2.24
C ILE A 1033 -13.80 -52.57 1.17
N SER A 1034 -13.89 -53.89 1.33
CA SER A 1034 -14.89 -54.67 0.60
C SER A 1034 -16.27 -54.19 1.08
N GLN A 1035 -17.01 -53.51 0.19
CA GLN A 1035 -18.24 -52.76 0.46
C GLN A 1035 -19.43 -53.57 1.05
N GLN A 1036 -19.26 -54.85 1.41
CA GLN A 1036 -20.36 -55.76 1.71
C GLN A 1036 -20.45 -56.28 3.15
N SER A 1037 -19.62 -55.85 4.12
CA SER A 1037 -19.65 -56.51 5.45
C SER A 1037 -19.59 -55.64 6.72
N LEU A 1038 -19.56 -54.30 6.66
CA LEU A 1038 -19.33 -53.50 7.88
C LEU A 1038 -20.54 -52.74 8.48
N CYS A 1039 -21.67 -52.57 7.80
CA CYS A 1039 -22.78 -51.75 8.33
C CYS A 1039 -24.17 -52.23 7.86
N THR A 1040 -24.65 -53.36 8.38
CA THR A 1040 -25.95 -53.95 8.00
C THR A 1040 -27.15 -53.15 8.53
N ASP A 1041 -26.99 -52.47 9.67
CA ASP A 1041 -28.09 -51.82 10.40
C ASP A 1041 -28.10 -50.29 10.27
N PHE A 1042 -27.16 -49.73 9.48
CA PHE A 1042 -27.05 -48.29 9.18
C PHE A 1042 -27.14 -47.38 10.42
N ASN A 1043 -26.58 -47.81 11.55
CA ASN A 1043 -26.55 -47.03 12.79
C ASN A 1043 -25.67 -45.76 12.60
N PRO A 1044 -26.09 -44.58 13.10
CA PRO A 1044 -25.30 -43.34 13.06
C PRO A 1044 -23.81 -43.47 13.45
N ILE A 1045 -23.47 -44.26 14.47
CA ILE A 1045 -22.06 -44.47 14.91
C ILE A 1045 -21.24 -45.19 13.82
N CYS A 1046 -21.86 -46.17 13.16
CA CYS A 1046 -21.24 -46.92 12.10
C CYS A 1046 -21.05 -46.07 10.82
N LEU A 1047 -22.03 -45.21 10.52
CA LEU A 1047 -21.93 -44.25 9.41
C LEU A 1047 -20.79 -43.25 9.62
N GLN A 1048 -20.64 -42.73 10.85
CA GLN A 1048 -19.53 -41.86 11.24
C GLN A 1048 -18.16 -42.56 11.05
N ALA A 1049 -18.03 -43.81 11.52
CA ALA A 1049 -16.80 -44.57 11.34
C ALA A 1049 -16.46 -44.80 9.86
N LEU A 1050 -17.45 -45.10 9.02
CA LEU A 1050 -17.27 -45.27 7.57
C LEU A 1050 -16.85 -43.97 6.88
N THR A 1051 -17.39 -42.82 7.28
CA THR A 1051 -16.97 -41.51 6.74
C THR A 1051 -15.55 -41.15 7.14
N ASP A 1052 -15.16 -41.41 8.40
CA ASP A 1052 -13.80 -41.15 8.89
C ASP A 1052 -12.77 -42.08 8.22
N LEU A 1053 -13.14 -43.35 7.99
CA LEU A 1053 -12.32 -44.31 7.25
C LEU A 1053 -12.18 -43.94 5.77
N ALA A 1054 -13.23 -43.42 5.13
CA ALA A 1054 -13.19 -42.97 3.73
C ALA A 1054 -12.35 -41.68 3.55
N ALA A 1055 -12.27 -40.83 4.56
CA ALA A 1055 -11.44 -39.62 4.55
C ALA A 1055 -9.94 -39.91 4.66
N ARG A 1056 -9.55 -41.11 5.14
CA ARG A 1056 -8.16 -41.53 5.30
C ARG A 1056 -7.59 -42.07 3.97
N GLN A 1057 -6.60 -41.36 3.43
CA GLN A 1057 -5.93 -41.69 2.18
C GLN A 1057 -4.51 -42.16 2.42
N THR A 1058 -4.02 -43.06 1.56
CA THR A 1058 -2.62 -43.47 1.50
C THR A 1058 -2.05 -43.17 0.12
N ALA A 1059 -1.04 -42.32 0.04
CA ALA A 1059 -0.23 -42.15 -1.16
C ALA A 1059 0.95 -43.13 -1.13
N ASN A 1060 0.96 -44.05 -2.09
CA ASN A 1060 2.08 -44.94 -2.34
C ASN A 1060 2.95 -44.34 -3.43
N VAL A 1061 4.15 -43.91 -3.06
CA VAL A 1061 5.12 -43.30 -3.95
C VAL A 1061 6.17 -44.35 -4.30
N GLN A 1062 6.07 -44.95 -5.48
CA GLN A 1062 7.08 -45.87 -6.01
C GLN A 1062 8.05 -45.09 -6.89
N TYR A 1063 9.34 -45.42 -6.80
CA TYR A 1063 10.33 -44.77 -7.65
C TYR A 1063 11.38 -45.74 -8.19
N LEU A 1064 11.62 -45.64 -9.50
CA LEU A 1064 12.61 -46.41 -10.26
C LEU A 1064 13.79 -45.51 -10.61
N ASN A 1065 15.02 -45.95 -10.35
CA ASN A 1065 16.28 -45.25 -10.67
C ASN A 1065 16.42 -43.81 -10.10
N LEU A 1066 15.75 -43.50 -8.99
CA LEU A 1066 15.80 -42.18 -8.33
C LEU A 1066 17.23 -41.84 -7.84
N PRO A 1067 17.80 -40.67 -8.18
CA PRO A 1067 19.16 -40.29 -7.76
C PRO A 1067 19.34 -40.28 -6.24
N VAL A 1068 20.51 -40.73 -5.76
CA VAL A 1068 20.84 -40.81 -4.33
C VAL A 1068 20.70 -39.44 -3.65
N TRP A 1069 21.17 -38.36 -4.27
CA TRP A 1069 21.06 -37.02 -3.70
C TRP A 1069 19.60 -36.58 -3.48
N PHE A 1070 18.67 -36.99 -4.33
CA PHE A 1070 17.26 -36.65 -4.21
C PHE A 1070 16.62 -37.46 -3.07
N LYS A 1071 16.96 -38.76 -2.96
CA LYS A 1071 16.57 -39.58 -1.80
C LYS A 1071 17.10 -39.02 -0.49
N THR A 1072 18.36 -38.59 -0.46
CA THR A 1072 19.00 -37.99 0.72
C THR A 1072 18.33 -36.66 1.09
N ALA A 1073 18.02 -35.80 0.12
CA ALA A 1073 17.30 -34.56 0.36
C ALA A 1073 15.88 -34.82 0.89
N ALA A 1074 15.14 -35.76 0.30
CA ALA A 1074 13.81 -36.14 0.76
C ALA A 1074 13.83 -36.74 2.18
N HIS A 1075 14.83 -37.58 2.49
CA HIS A 1075 15.05 -38.13 3.83
C HIS A 1075 15.41 -37.04 4.85
N ALA A 1076 16.22 -36.04 4.48
CA ALA A 1076 16.55 -34.94 5.38
C ALA A 1076 15.33 -34.09 5.77
N VAL A 1077 14.35 -33.97 4.86
CA VAL A 1077 13.10 -33.21 5.10
C VAL A 1077 12.04 -34.08 5.77
N PHE A 1078 11.95 -35.36 5.41
CA PHE A 1078 10.93 -36.30 5.90
C PHE A 1078 11.55 -37.64 6.31
N PRO A 1079 12.34 -37.66 7.40
CA PRO A 1079 13.17 -38.81 7.77
C PRO A 1079 12.37 -40.07 8.10
N GLU A 1080 11.14 -39.91 8.59
CA GLU A 1080 10.27 -41.05 8.92
C GLU A 1080 9.61 -41.71 7.70
N HIS A 1081 9.54 -41.02 6.56
CA HIS A 1081 8.74 -41.47 5.41
C HIS A 1081 9.59 -41.84 4.18
N PHE A 1082 10.74 -41.19 4.00
CA PHE A 1082 11.68 -41.51 2.93
C PHE A 1082 12.89 -42.21 3.52
N GLN A 1083 13.20 -43.43 3.10
CA GLN A 1083 14.45 -44.11 3.44
C GLN A 1083 15.41 -44.03 2.26
N THR A 1084 16.69 -43.75 2.49
CA THR A 1084 17.67 -43.56 1.41
C THR A 1084 17.91 -44.82 0.57
N GLU A 1085 17.68 -46.01 1.15
CA GLU A 1085 17.82 -47.30 0.48
C GLU A 1085 16.52 -47.86 -0.12
N SER A 1086 15.34 -47.35 0.27
CA SER A 1086 14.07 -47.88 -0.25
C SER A 1086 13.83 -47.46 -1.71
N THR A 1087 12.96 -48.18 -2.42
CA THR A 1087 12.44 -47.87 -3.77
C THR A 1087 10.98 -47.38 -3.74
N SER A 1088 10.43 -47.20 -2.54
CA SER A 1088 9.11 -46.65 -2.32
C SER A 1088 9.00 -45.96 -0.96
N ALA A 1089 8.01 -45.08 -0.85
CA ALA A 1089 7.59 -44.40 0.37
C ALA A 1089 6.06 -44.38 0.44
N THR A 1090 5.51 -44.45 1.64
CA THR A 1090 4.05 -44.46 1.87
C THR A 1090 3.66 -43.34 2.81
N PHE A 1091 2.67 -42.55 2.42
CA PHE A 1091 2.17 -41.42 3.21
C PHE A 1091 0.71 -41.66 3.54
N THR A 1092 0.37 -41.67 4.83
CA THR A 1092 -1.03 -41.65 5.24
C THR A 1092 -1.41 -40.22 5.59
N PHE A 1093 -2.49 -39.73 5.00
CA PHE A 1093 -3.01 -38.40 5.26
C PHE A 1093 -4.53 -38.45 5.30
N ASN A 1094 -5.13 -37.64 6.15
CA ASN A 1094 -6.56 -37.40 6.09
C ASN A 1094 -6.78 -36.29 5.07
N SER A 1095 -7.57 -36.56 4.04
CA SER A 1095 -7.91 -35.52 3.06
C SER A 1095 -8.67 -34.40 3.80
N PRO A 1096 -8.25 -33.13 3.70
CA PRO A 1096 -8.90 -32.05 4.42
C PRO A 1096 -10.34 -31.91 3.88
N VAL A 1097 -11.32 -32.01 4.78
CA VAL A 1097 -12.76 -31.89 4.48
C VAL A 1097 -13.22 -30.51 3.94
N PRO A 1098 -12.44 -29.40 3.92
CA PRO A 1098 -12.86 -28.16 3.27
C PRO A 1098 -12.18 -27.95 1.90
N PHE A 1099 -12.60 -28.70 0.89
CA PHE A 1099 -12.73 -28.30 -0.54
C PHE A 1099 -13.53 -29.40 -1.27
N PRO A 1100 -14.33 -29.06 -2.29
CA PRO A 1100 -15.78 -29.28 -2.36
C PRO A 1100 -16.20 -30.74 -2.66
N TRP A 1101 -15.81 -31.69 -1.81
CA TRP A 1101 -16.10 -33.13 -2.01
C TRP A 1101 -17.16 -33.71 -1.08
N ASN A 1102 -17.90 -32.85 -0.37
CA ASN A 1102 -19.33 -33.07 -0.20
C ASN A 1102 -20.02 -31.72 -0.08
N THR A 1103 -20.63 -31.28 -1.18
CA THR A 1103 -21.59 -30.16 -1.12
C THR A 1103 -22.86 -30.56 -0.39
N LYS A 1104 -22.94 -31.68 0.35
CA LYS A 1104 -24.08 -32.03 1.18
C LYS A 1104 -23.62 -32.51 2.56
N GLY A 1105 -24.14 -31.95 3.64
CA GLY A 1105 -23.95 -32.42 5.02
C GLY A 1105 -24.74 -33.69 5.24
N LEU A 1106 -24.19 -34.64 6.00
CA LEU A 1106 -24.82 -35.91 6.35
C LEU A 1106 -25.30 -35.86 7.80
N CYS A 1107 -26.58 -36.11 8.01
CA CYS A 1107 -27.16 -36.34 9.33
C CYS A 1107 -27.84 -37.70 9.35
N ALA A 1108 -27.69 -38.46 10.43
CA ALA A 1108 -28.38 -39.73 10.60
C ALA A 1108 -29.11 -39.76 11.95
N VAL A 1109 -30.40 -40.09 11.93
CA VAL A 1109 -31.27 -40.11 13.11
C VAL A 1109 -31.82 -41.52 13.31
N SER A 1110 -31.54 -42.09 14.47
CA SER A 1110 -32.08 -43.39 14.91
C SER A 1110 -32.85 -43.24 16.23
N LYS A 1111 -33.41 -44.34 16.75
CA LYS A 1111 -34.13 -44.34 18.04
C LYS A 1111 -33.29 -43.83 19.22
N ASN A 1112 -31.99 -44.17 19.23
CA ASN A 1112 -31.11 -44.01 20.39
C ASN A 1112 -29.92 -43.07 20.14
N VAL A 1113 -29.60 -42.78 18.87
CA VAL A 1113 -28.41 -42.02 18.48
C VAL A 1113 -28.74 -41.09 17.33
N ILE A 1114 -28.18 -39.89 17.35
CA ILE A 1114 -28.18 -38.92 16.25
C ILE A 1114 -26.73 -38.65 15.86
N LEU A 1115 -26.44 -38.63 14.56
CA LEU A 1115 -25.24 -38.05 13.96
C LEU A 1115 -25.65 -36.74 13.32
N THR A 1116 -25.10 -35.63 13.80
CA THR A 1116 -25.38 -34.28 13.27
C THR A 1116 -24.60 -34.01 11.99
N PHE A 1117 -24.95 -32.92 11.28
CA PHE A 1117 -24.22 -32.49 10.09
C PHE A 1117 -22.76 -32.11 10.34
N ASP A 1118 -22.41 -31.79 11.59
CA ASP A 1118 -21.08 -31.39 12.01
C ASP A 1118 -20.24 -32.55 12.57
N ASN A 1119 -20.67 -33.80 12.27
CA ASN A 1119 -19.99 -35.04 12.65
C ASN A 1119 -19.94 -35.28 14.17
N VAL A 1120 -20.98 -34.88 14.90
CA VAL A 1120 -21.14 -35.14 16.34
C VAL A 1120 -22.16 -36.25 16.55
N THR A 1121 -21.81 -37.25 17.36
CA THR A 1121 -22.75 -38.29 17.81
C THR A 1121 -23.37 -37.93 19.16
N LEU A 1122 -24.70 -37.85 19.18
CA LEU A 1122 -25.49 -37.50 20.34
C LEU A 1122 -26.38 -38.69 20.76
N ALA A 1123 -26.43 -39.00 22.04
CA ALA A 1123 -27.42 -39.92 22.58
C ALA A 1123 -28.81 -39.28 22.51
N SER A 1124 -29.80 -40.05 22.06
CA SER A 1124 -31.17 -39.57 21.84
C SER A 1124 -32.19 -40.60 22.34
N SER A 1125 -33.41 -40.17 22.62
CA SER A 1125 -34.55 -41.06 22.93
C SER A 1125 -35.77 -40.58 22.13
N MET A 1126 -35.90 -41.08 20.90
CA MET A 1126 -36.91 -40.58 19.96
C MET A 1126 -38.35 -40.74 20.49
N PRO A 1127 -39.15 -39.66 20.60
CA PRO A 1127 -40.50 -39.71 21.13
C PRO A 1127 -41.52 -40.24 20.10
N GLU A 1128 -42.72 -40.59 20.57
CA GLU A 1128 -43.85 -41.02 19.72
C GLU A 1128 -44.55 -39.83 19.02
N GLU A 1129 -44.16 -38.60 19.34
CA GLU A 1129 -44.63 -37.36 18.73
C GLU A 1129 -43.67 -36.88 17.65
N TYR A 1130 -44.19 -36.14 16.66
CA TYR A 1130 -43.36 -35.59 15.58
C TYR A 1130 -42.34 -34.58 16.12
N THR A 1131 -41.07 -34.91 15.90
CA THR A 1131 -39.92 -34.09 16.26
C THR A 1131 -39.22 -33.59 15.00
N LEU A 1132 -38.77 -32.33 14.99
CA LEU A 1132 -38.08 -31.76 13.84
C LEU A 1132 -36.67 -32.34 13.68
N ALA A 1133 -36.47 -33.20 12.68
CA ALA A 1133 -35.15 -33.72 12.34
C ALA A 1133 -34.28 -32.63 11.72
N VAL A 1134 -34.79 -31.97 10.67
CA VAL A 1134 -34.12 -30.84 10.02
C VAL A 1134 -35.12 -29.98 9.24
N ALA A 1135 -34.96 -28.66 9.25
CA ALA A 1135 -35.63 -27.75 8.33
C ALA A 1135 -34.67 -26.68 7.78
N ASP A 1136 -35.06 -26.06 6.67
CA ASP A 1136 -34.51 -24.79 6.22
C ASP A 1136 -35.08 -23.64 7.08
N CYS A 1137 -34.27 -23.17 8.03
CA CYS A 1137 -34.56 -22.02 8.88
C CYS A 1137 -34.13 -20.68 8.27
N SER A 1138 -33.77 -20.63 6.98
CA SER A 1138 -33.59 -19.36 6.26
C SER A 1138 -34.91 -18.60 6.09
N ALA A 1139 -34.83 -17.36 5.60
CA ALA A 1139 -36.02 -16.56 5.27
C ALA A 1139 -36.92 -17.22 4.19
N HIS A 1140 -36.39 -18.17 3.41
CA HIS A 1140 -37.10 -18.81 2.30
C HIS A 1140 -37.82 -20.11 2.68
N LYS A 1141 -37.49 -20.74 3.81
CA LYS A 1141 -38.18 -21.92 4.38
C LYS A 1141 -38.53 -23.00 3.36
N GLN A 1142 -37.52 -23.51 2.65
CA GLN A 1142 -37.72 -24.38 1.49
C GLN A 1142 -38.19 -25.80 1.84
N PHE A 1143 -37.80 -26.36 2.99
CA PHE A 1143 -38.19 -27.73 3.38
C PHE A 1143 -38.21 -27.92 4.90
N ALA A 1144 -38.94 -28.94 5.37
CA ALA A 1144 -38.85 -29.45 6.74
C ALA A 1144 -39.04 -30.97 6.77
N ILE A 1145 -38.26 -31.66 7.60
CA ILE A 1145 -38.28 -33.11 7.79
C ILE A 1145 -38.54 -33.39 9.27
N LEU A 1146 -39.64 -34.06 9.55
CA LEU A 1146 -40.03 -34.46 10.88
C LEU A 1146 -39.97 -35.98 11.01
N THR A 1147 -39.69 -36.46 12.21
CA THR A 1147 -39.63 -37.89 12.51
C THR A 1147 -40.25 -38.20 13.87
N LYS A 1148 -40.77 -39.41 14.03
CA LYS A 1148 -41.25 -39.95 15.30
C LYS A 1148 -41.03 -41.45 15.38
N LYS A 1149 -40.99 -41.98 16.59
CA LYS A 1149 -40.94 -43.42 16.85
C LYS A 1149 -42.34 -44.05 16.73
N VAL A 1150 -42.42 -45.26 16.19
CA VAL A 1150 -43.64 -46.08 16.23
C VAL A 1150 -43.76 -46.78 17.60
N PRO A 1151 -44.93 -46.76 18.27
CA PRO A 1151 -45.13 -47.44 19.55
C PRO A 1151 -44.76 -48.93 19.46
N GLU A 1152 -44.04 -49.44 20.46
CA GLU A 1152 -43.61 -50.85 20.55
C GLU A 1152 -42.74 -51.37 19.39
N SER A 1153 -42.22 -50.47 18.54
CA SER A 1153 -41.34 -50.78 17.42
C SER A 1153 -40.06 -49.93 17.44
N ASP A 1154 -39.01 -50.41 16.77
CA ASP A 1154 -37.76 -49.68 16.56
C ASP A 1154 -37.77 -48.86 15.26
N THR A 1155 -38.90 -48.82 14.55
CA THR A 1155 -39.05 -48.11 13.28
C THR A 1155 -39.45 -46.65 13.47
N LEU A 1156 -39.02 -45.81 12.52
CA LEU A 1156 -39.30 -44.37 12.53
C LEU A 1156 -40.29 -44.01 11.42
N VAL A 1157 -41.25 -43.12 11.70
CA VAL A 1157 -42.11 -42.50 10.68
C VAL A 1157 -41.49 -41.19 10.27
N VAL A 1158 -41.41 -40.91 8.97
CA VAL A 1158 -40.91 -39.62 8.46
C VAL A 1158 -42.00 -38.84 7.79
N ARG A 1159 -42.02 -37.53 8.03
CA ARG A 1159 -42.89 -36.58 7.34
C ARG A 1159 -42.04 -35.49 6.70
N LEU A 1160 -42.13 -35.36 5.38
CA LEU A 1160 -41.40 -34.38 4.57
C LEU A 1160 -42.38 -33.31 4.10
N LEU A 1161 -42.09 -32.06 4.45
CA LEU A 1161 -42.82 -30.86 4.05
C LEU A 1161 -41.96 -30.10 3.02
N PHE A 1162 -42.49 -29.88 1.82
CA PHE A 1162 -41.83 -29.12 0.77
C PHE A 1162 -42.86 -28.38 -0.09
N GLY A 1163 -42.78 -27.04 -0.12
CA GLY A 1163 -43.79 -26.21 -0.79
C GLY A 1163 -45.20 -26.47 -0.24
N THR A 1164 -46.11 -26.93 -1.09
CA THR A 1164 -47.49 -27.34 -0.73
C THR A 1164 -47.65 -28.86 -0.55
N LYS A 1165 -46.58 -29.64 -0.68
CA LYS A 1165 -46.59 -31.10 -0.60
C LYS A 1165 -46.21 -31.56 0.81
N ASP A 1166 -47.02 -32.46 1.36
CA ASP A 1166 -46.82 -33.13 2.65
C ASP A 1166 -46.75 -34.64 2.41
N VAL A 1167 -45.58 -35.22 2.61
CA VAL A 1167 -45.29 -36.63 2.31
C VAL A 1167 -44.97 -37.37 3.61
N GLU A 1168 -45.82 -38.31 4.00
CA GLU A 1168 -45.61 -39.19 5.15
C GLU A 1168 -45.16 -40.58 4.69
N ILE A 1169 -44.07 -41.08 5.24
CA ILE A 1169 -43.46 -42.38 4.96
C ILE A 1169 -43.60 -43.23 6.23
N ILE A 1170 -44.45 -44.25 6.17
CA ILE A 1170 -44.86 -45.08 7.31
C ILE A 1170 -44.40 -46.53 7.10
N PRO A 1171 -43.52 -47.08 7.95
CA PRO A 1171 -43.14 -48.49 7.91
C PRO A 1171 -44.28 -49.41 8.41
N THR A 1172 -44.52 -50.53 7.70
CA THR A 1172 -45.53 -51.55 8.05
C THR A 1172 -44.90 -52.88 8.48
N LEU A 1173 -45.66 -53.70 9.20
CA LEU A 1173 -45.27 -55.05 9.63
C LEU A 1173 -44.91 -55.92 8.40
N GLY A 1174 -43.63 -56.23 8.24
CA GLY A 1174 -43.08 -56.95 7.07
C GLY A 1174 -42.09 -56.15 6.21
N GLY A 1175 -41.74 -54.93 6.60
CA GLY A 1175 -40.69 -54.13 5.93
C GLY A 1175 -41.17 -53.38 4.67
N LYS A 1176 -42.47 -53.42 4.36
CA LYS A 1176 -43.08 -52.59 3.30
C LYS A 1176 -43.35 -51.18 3.83
N LEU A 1177 -43.11 -50.15 3.01
CA LEU A 1177 -43.35 -48.75 3.35
C LEU A 1177 -44.65 -48.27 2.71
N LYS A 1178 -45.49 -47.59 3.49
CA LYS A 1178 -46.70 -46.92 3.03
C LYS A 1178 -46.42 -45.43 2.89
N PHE A 1179 -46.74 -44.87 1.73
CA PHE A 1179 -46.59 -43.45 1.46
C PHE A 1179 -47.94 -42.76 1.46
N VAL A 1180 -48.01 -41.60 2.09
CA VAL A 1180 -49.20 -40.76 2.15
C VAL A 1180 -48.82 -39.37 1.64
N LEU A 1181 -49.38 -38.96 0.50
CA LEU A 1181 -49.18 -37.63 -0.07
C LEU A 1181 -50.43 -36.78 0.21
N ASN A 1182 -50.28 -35.68 0.93
CA ASN A 1182 -51.37 -34.77 1.31
C ASN A 1182 -52.57 -35.49 1.96
N GLY A 1183 -52.29 -36.53 2.77
CA GLY A 1183 -53.32 -37.36 3.43
C GLY A 1183 -53.88 -38.52 2.58
N ILE A 1184 -53.47 -38.66 1.32
CA ILE A 1184 -53.93 -39.71 0.41
C ILE A 1184 -52.86 -40.81 0.29
N PRO A 1185 -53.17 -42.08 0.59
CA PRO A 1185 -52.21 -43.18 0.42
C PRO A 1185 -51.93 -43.46 -1.06
N LEU A 1186 -50.65 -43.54 -1.44
CA LEU A 1186 -50.20 -43.84 -2.81
C LEU A 1186 -50.17 -45.36 -3.06
N SER A 1187 -50.42 -45.76 -4.31
CA SER A 1187 -50.44 -47.17 -4.74
C SER A 1187 -49.05 -47.68 -5.17
N ASP A 1188 -48.83 -49.00 -5.13
CA ASP A 1188 -47.51 -49.62 -5.36
C ASP A 1188 -46.84 -49.29 -6.71
N ASN A 1189 -47.62 -48.87 -7.71
CA ASN A 1189 -47.12 -48.50 -9.05
C ASN A 1189 -46.85 -46.99 -9.22
N GLU A 1190 -47.19 -46.15 -8.25
CA GLU A 1190 -46.97 -44.68 -8.29
C GLU A 1190 -45.63 -44.27 -7.63
N PHE A 1191 -44.88 -45.22 -7.06
CA PHE A 1191 -43.67 -44.95 -6.28
C PHE A 1191 -42.43 -44.52 -7.06
N THR A 1192 -42.45 -44.61 -8.40
CA THR A 1192 -41.41 -44.12 -9.31
C THR A 1192 -41.93 -43.00 -10.22
N GLN A 1193 -42.69 -42.05 -9.66
CA GLN A 1193 -43.14 -40.86 -10.39
C GLN A 1193 -42.34 -39.60 -10.05
N ASN A 1194 -42.03 -38.85 -11.11
CA ASN A 1194 -41.57 -37.48 -11.08
C ASN A 1194 -42.76 -36.56 -10.74
N PHE A 1195 -42.76 -35.94 -9.56
CA PHE A 1195 -43.81 -34.97 -9.21
C PHE A 1195 -43.37 -33.56 -9.61
N GLY A 1196 -43.77 -33.09 -10.80
CA GLY A 1196 -43.41 -31.76 -11.28
C GLY A 1196 -44.36 -31.18 -12.34
N ASN A 1197 -44.30 -29.86 -12.53
CA ASN A 1197 -44.91 -29.20 -13.70
C ASN A 1197 -44.03 -29.46 -14.94
N SER A 1198 -44.60 -29.37 -16.15
CA SER A 1198 -44.11 -29.90 -17.44
C SER A 1198 -42.71 -29.51 -17.94
N SER A 1199 -41.84 -28.92 -17.11
CA SER A 1199 -40.42 -28.67 -17.42
C SER A 1199 -39.42 -28.89 -16.25
N THR A 1200 -39.86 -29.12 -15.00
CA THR A 1200 -38.96 -29.36 -13.85
C THR A 1200 -39.49 -30.47 -12.94
N THR A 1201 -38.59 -31.25 -12.33
CA THR A 1201 -38.91 -32.36 -11.42
C THR A 1201 -38.80 -31.85 -9.98
N ASP A 1202 -39.92 -31.63 -9.27
CA ASP A 1202 -39.87 -30.99 -7.95
C ASP A 1202 -39.51 -31.97 -6.81
N LEU A 1203 -39.96 -33.23 -6.92
CA LEU A 1203 -39.73 -34.31 -5.96
C LEU A 1203 -39.64 -35.65 -6.70
N LEU A 1204 -38.58 -36.41 -6.43
CA LEU A 1204 -38.34 -37.76 -6.92
C LEU A 1204 -38.35 -38.73 -5.73
N ILE A 1205 -39.26 -39.71 -5.74
CA ILE A 1205 -39.22 -40.82 -4.78
C ILE A 1205 -38.75 -42.07 -5.53
N SER A 1206 -37.83 -42.83 -4.95
CA SER A 1206 -37.36 -44.09 -5.51
C SER A 1206 -37.20 -45.17 -4.43
N LEU A 1207 -37.73 -46.35 -4.71
CA LEU A 1207 -37.49 -47.57 -3.94
C LEU A 1207 -36.22 -48.24 -4.48
N LYS A 1208 -35.31 -48.64 -3.57
CA LYS A 1208 -34.08 -49.37 -3.92
C LYS A 1208 -34.16 -50.84 -3.48
N ASP A 1209 -33.37 -51.69 -4.13
CA ASP A 1209 -33.39 -53.16 -4.00
C ASP A 1209 -33.17 -53.72 -2.58
N ASN A 1210 -32.75 -52.89 -1.61
CA ASN A 1210 -32.45 -53.29 -0.23
C ASN A 1210 -33.52 -52.88 0.80
N GLY A 1211 -34.73 -52.50 0.37
CA GLY A 1211 -35.79 -52.02 1.28
C GLY A 1211 -35.59 -50.58 1.77
N MET A 1212 -34.69 -49.83 1.14
CA MET A 1212 -34.50 -48.39 1.38
C MET A 1212 -35.42 -47.57 0.46
N THR A 1213 -35.95 -46.48 1.02
CA THR A 1213 -36.65 -45.44 0.27
C THR A 1213 -35.83 -44.16 0.24
N GLU A 1214 -35.65 -43.60 -0.95
CA GLU A 1214 -34.97 -42.33 -1.19
C GLU A 1214 -35.97 -41.31 -1.73
N ALA A 1215 -36.01 -40.13 -1.12
CA ALA A 1215 -36.75 -38.97 -1.60
C ALA A 1215 -35.75 -37.82 -1.87
N GLU A 1216 -35.65 -37.40 -3.13
CA GLU A 1216 -34.80 -36.28 -3.55
C GLU A 1216 -35.67 -35.08 -3.95
N LEU A 1217 -35.36 -33.92 -3.37
CA LEU A 1217 -35.99 -32.64 -3.65
C LEU A 1217 -35.23 -31.88 -4.76
N GLU A 1218 -35.92 -30.99 -5.49
CA GLU A 1218 -35.32 -30.14 -6.55
C GLU A 1218 -34.13 -29.31 -6.04
N ASN A 1219 -34.18 -28.85 -4.79
CA ASN A 1219 -33.11 -28.09 -4.16
C ASN A 1219 -31.88 -28.94 -3.77
N GLY A 1220 -31.91 -30.25 -4.07
CA GLY A 1220 -30.83 -31.19 -3.85
C GLY A 1220 -30.80 -31.81 -2.44
N VAL A 1221 -31.79 -31.57 -1.59
CA VAL A 1221 -31.94 -32.28 -0.31
C VAL A 1221 -32.38 -33.70 -0.57
N VAL A 1222 -31.72 -34.67 0.06
CA VAL A 1222 -32.03 -36.10 -0.08
C VAL A 1222 -32.36 -36.67 1.29
N LEU A 1223 -33.49 -37.35 1.37
CA LEU A 1223 -33.93 -38.10 2.53
C LEU A 1223 -33.88 -39.59 2.20
N GLN A 1224 -33.24 -40.38 3.04
CA GLN A 1224 -33.15 -41.83 2.92
C GLN A 1224 -33.73 -42.47 4.18
N HIS A 1225 -34.67 -43.40 4.01
CA HIS A 1225 -35.31 -44.14 5.10
C HIS A 1225 -34.86 -45.59 5.11
N TYR A 1226 -34.33 -46.04 6.25
CA TYR A 1226 -33.78 -47.36 6.48
C TYR A 1226 -34.41 -48.01 7.70
N ASN A 1227 -35.63 -48.53 7.61
CA ASN A 1227 -36.31 -49.29 8.67
C ASN A 1227 -36.32 -48.58 10.06
N SER A 1228 -35.21 -48.62 10.83
CA SER A 1228 -34.95 -47.96 12.11
C SER A 1228 -34.07 -46.68 12.09
N THR A 1229 -33.46 -46.32 10.96
CA THR A 1229 -32.61 -45.11 10.82
C THR A 1229 -33.06 -44.26 9.64
N ILE A 1230 -32.95 -42.95 9.78
CA ILE A 1230 -33.20 -41.98 8.72
C ILE A 1230 -31.91 -41.23 8.45
N VAL A 1231 -31.53 -41.08 7.19
CA VAL A 1231 -30.39 -40.27 6.80
C VAL A 1231 -30.89 -39.09 5.98
N VAL A 1232 -30.41 -37.89 6.32
CA VAL A 1232 -30.66 -36.68 5.55
C VAL A 1232 -29.33 -36.16 5.00
N LEU A 1233 -29.30 -35.90 3.70
CA LEU A 1233 -28.21 -35.24 3.00
C LEU A 1233 -28.67 -33.85 2.56
N VAL A 1234 -28.09 -32.80 3.14
CA VAL A 1234 -28.50 -31.41 2.88
C VAL A 1234 -27.40 -30.64 2.17
N PRO A 1235 -27.64 -30.00 1.02
CA PRO A 1235 -26.63 -29.23 0.33
C PRO A 1235 -25.96 -28.14 1.19
N GLY A 1236 -24.67 -27.88 0.97
CA GLY A 1236 -23.88 -26.85 1.65
C GLY A 1236 -24.33 -25.42 1.36
N LEU A 1237 -25.31 -25.24 0.47
CA LEU A 1237 -26.03 -23.96 0.34
C LEU A 1237 -26.93 -23.68 1.55
N PHE A 1238 -27.34 -24.72 2.30
CA PHE A 1238 -28.09 -24.62 3.55
C PHE A 1238 -27.18 -24.62 4.79
N ARG A 1239 -25.86 -24.52 4.60
CA ARG A 1239 -24.89 -24.41 5.69
C ARG A 1239 -25.27 -23.22 6.59
N SER A 1240 -25.37 -23.46 7.90
CA SER A 1240 -25.83 -22.48 8.91
C SER A 1240 -27.26 -21.97 8.72
N PHE A 1241 -28.04 -22.59 7.82
CA PHE A 1241 -29.46 -22.32 7.62
C PHE A 1241 -30.32 -23.51 8.01
N THR A 1242 -29.73 -24.65 8.36
CA THR A 1242 -30.49 -25.76 8.91
C THR A 1242 -30.81 -25.56 10.39
N CYS A 1243 -31.85 -26.22 10.86
CA CYS A 1243 -32.22 -26.26 12.28
C CYS A 1243 -32.96 -27.57 12.57
N GLY A 1244 -32.95 -28.02 13.82
CA GLY A 1244 -33.54 -29.30 14.24
C GLY A 1244 -32.49 -30.22 14.86
N LEU A 1245 -32.83 -31.50 15.03
CA LEU A 1245 -31.93 -32.52 15.62
C LEU A 1245 -30.60 -32.68 14.88
N CYS A 1246 -30.56 -32.41 13.58
CA CYS A 1246 -29.36 -32.54 12.75
C CYS A 1246 -28.35 -31.40 12.90
N GLY A 1247 -28.65 -30.37 13.69
CA GLY A 1247 -27.79 -29.19 13.86
C GLY A 1247 -27.93 -28.16 12.75
N ASP A 1248 -27.17 -27.07 12.87
CA ASP A 1248 -27.19 -25.94 11.93
C ASP A 1248 -26.19 -26.10 10.77
N PHE A 1249 -25.40 -27.17 10.77
CA PHE A 1249 -24.44 -27.51 9.73
C PHE A 1249 -23.37 -26.42 9.55
N ASN A 1250 -22.89 -25.79 10.61
CA ASN A 1250 -21.92 -24.70 10.52
C ASN A 1250 -20.45 -25.17 10.69
N SER A 1251 -20.23 -26.44 11.04
CA SER A 1251 -18.98 -27.12 11.42
C SER A 1251 -18.41 -26.76 12.79
N ASP A 1252 -19.26 -26.31 13.73
CA ASP A 1252 -18.94 -26.17 15.14
C ASP A 1252 -19.50 -27.36 15.92
N THR A 1253 -18.62 -28.30 16.22
CA THR A 1253 -18.97 -29.51 16.99
C THR A 1253 -19.46 -29.24 18.42
N ASN A 1254 -19.35 -28.00 18.93
CA ASN A 1254 -19.71 -27.67 20.32
C ASN A 1254 -21.11 -27.05 20.47
N ASN A 1255 -21.75 -26.63 19.38
CA ASN A 1255 -23.03 -25.92 19.44
C ASN A 1255 -24.24 -26.76 18.99
N ASP A 1256 -24.01 -28.04 18.68
CA ASP A 1256 -25.04 -28.94 18.21
C ASP A 1256 -26.13 -29.20 19.27
N PRO A 1257 -27.42 -29.24 18.88
CA PRO A 1257 -28.53 -29.21 19.82
C PRO A 1257 -28.66 -30.51 20.63
N ILE A 1258 -28.72 -30.37 21.96
CA ILE A 1258 -29.01 -31.48 22.91
C ILE A 1258 -30.54 -31.63 23.14
N HIS A 1259 -31.36 -30.67 22.68
CA HIS A 1259 -32.80 -30.61 22.96
C HIS A 1259 -33.67 -30.96 21.74
N MET A 1260 -34.68 -31.82 21.95
CA MET A 1260 -35.68 -32.20 20.94
C MET A 1260 -36.74 -31.10 20.77
N PHE A 1261 -37.01 -30.69 19.53
CA PHE A 1261 -38.09 -29.77 19.20
C PHE A 1261 -39.37 -30.56 18.89
N THR A 1262 -40.32 -30.63 19.82
CA THR A 1262 -41.64 -31.21 19.60
C THR A 1262 -42.51 -30.28 18.76
N TYR A 1263 -43.10 -30.81 17.69
CA TYR A 1263 -44.00 -30.07 16.80
C TYR A 1263 -45.37 -29.90 17.47
N ILE A 1264 -45.67 -28.68 17.96
CA ILE A 1264 -47.03 -28.29 18.38
C ILE A 1264 -47.73 -27.70 17.14
N LYS A 1265 -48.90 -28.26 16.85
CA LYS A 1265 -49.64 -28.16 15.59
C LYS A 1265 -49.93 -26.75 15.09
#